data_AF-A0A951RJ71-F1
#
_entry.id   AF-A0A951RJ71-F1
#
_cell.length_a   1.000
_cell.length_b   1.000
_cell.length_c   1.000
_cell.angle_alpha   90.00
_cell.angle_beta   90.00
_cell.angle_gamma   90.00
#
_symmetry.space_group_name_H-M   'P 1'
#
loop_
_entity.id
_entity.type
_entity.pdbx_description
1 polymer ?
#
loop_
_entity_poly.entity_id
_entity_poly.type
_entity_poly.pdbx_seq_one_letter_code
_entity_poly.pdbx_strand_id
1 'polypeptide(L)'
;MLTQHIQFNGYTNHWHDDYTQWHRYGNLFKIALPDLHPTILQSKVDIAEDLGLPGLLMQEGFLSQLFLNPYKTIENPELNELEKTLVEGNTLVITNPETKVGRELEKKAKVVFEWADNLPSHQFNALGLEKVKLFYLVHNNNYLFVISSSSQTQINHIQTLLANTNNLLNKYKLHKGWFGVKTLLKSVTCTPGHPLELIGIGMNEGNSWFIFDGYMDFLAKKELENWVSEVNLPVVADVGFSPIYGCSDYVGLQVQDMVTKQAWIDYARKKGGYAFRPVYDPESDNFQFDGYIVHEGNKEQIDNEDVPFINKTGMLNGNLTSSMVLFIEKEKPFTNESIWEAIMNRKEVAVLEQAKMMGPAKYRNALQFLYLDKIYLEDYFGDNLDIHAEVKGYDLVVTLKNYLPDFISGNLEIVSDLAINVEGDLLKKITLSENETKQIRIPLTPLKESMGRTNPIAVNFLWNDKKKTTVTMLDLPPAISIHQLLYAHAPEVRFPVTIHNFSAEGSFPVEIEVFEKDRPQKKVLSLTKQCETAIASFKETDFRLQLKPGNYIVKVNALGTTTKGQLGVGKAEGRPYVYEVDLNSDGVDEYRMENDSVQVTLLRTGARVIEYIVKSKKDNVLFKVWPEKAGNHKSPFRMNRFYPYGGFEDFLGQASMETHRIYDARIIQKDGDFVQVEMETDYFGNHLKKIFTLYGNSPLLEVRFELNFKNREANVLGPQPILELGKNHGTEDVFTVPTREGLIEYRMRPEEYYGQAIDVVEGWNAGYDTMEDISFVGAFPVSQPLFLHMWMNHPRNTDAPHYYVEFQPWTPIIQKSKMYFSYYLWGSGGAWQNGVDELRKRNLITKKNNNQKY
;
A
#
# COMPACT_ATOMS: atom_id res chain seq x y z
N MET A 1 13.59 -28.83 16.80
CA MET A 1 12.21 -28.32 16.84
C MET A 1 11.31 -29.52 17.07
N LEU A 2 10.39 -29.47 18.03
CA LEU A 2 9.44 -30.56 18.30
C LEU A 2 8.11 -30.22 17.63
N THR A 3 7.54 -31.14 16.86
CA THR A 3 6.22 -31.01 16.25
C THR A 3 5.24 -31.96 16.92
N GLN A 4 4.06 -31.47 17.29
CA GLN A 4 2.98 -32.27 17.89
C GLN A 4 1.67 -32.00 17.14
N HIS A 5 0.97 -33.05 16.73
CA HIS A 5 -0.36 -32.91 16.12
C HIS A 5 -1.41 -32.83 17.21
N ILE A 6 -2.28 -31.83 17.14
CA ILE A 6 -3.40 -31.58 18.05
C ILE A 6 -4.67 -31.51 17.22
N GLN A 7 -5.72 -32.16 17.72
CA GLN A 7 -7.01 -32.25 17.03
C GLN A 7 -8.12 -31.96 18.04
N PHE A 8 -9.12 -31.20 17.60
CA PHE A 8 -10.35 -30.94 18.34
C PHE A 8 -11.53 -31.15 17.40
N ASN A 9 -12.38 -32.13 17.70
CA ASN A 9 -13.54 -32.47 16.88
C ASN A 9 -14.75 -32.52 17.79
N GLY A 10 -15.41 -31.38 18.00
CA GLY A 10 -16.34 -31.24 19.10
C GLY A 10 -17.11 -29.94 19.14
N TYR A 11 -17.88 -29.79 20.21
CA TYR A 11 -18.72 -28.63 20.43
C TYR A 11 -18.03 -27.61 21.33
N THR A 12 -18.02 -26.35 20.89
CA THR A 12 -17.63 -25.20 21.71
C THR A 12 -18.86 -24.30 21.99
N ASN A 13 -19.09 -23.29 21.16
CA ASN A 13 -20.36 -22.57 21.00
C ASN A 13 -21.07 -22.96 19.69
N HIS A 14 -20.41 -23.75 18.84
CA HIS A 14 -20.91 -24.46 17.67
C HIS A 14 -20.10 -25.75 17.50
N TRP A 15 -20.55 -26.66 16.64
CA TRP A 15 -19.77 -27.82 16.24
C TRP A 15 -18.71 -27.41 15.23
N HIS A 16 -17.46 -27.83 15.44
CA HIS A 16 -16.38 -27.67 14.46
C HIS A 16 -15.28 -28.71 14.65
N ASP A 17 -14.42 -28.81 13.64
CA ASP A 17 -13.23 -29.65 13.65
C ASP A 17 -11.98 -28.77 13.38
N ASP A 18 -10.98 -28.84 14.27
CA ASP A 18 -9.72 -28.10 14.18
C ASP A 18 -8.53 -29.06 14.23
N TYR A 19 -7.62 -28.89 13.27
CA TYR A 19 -6.44 -29.74 13.09
C TYR A 19 -5.22 -28.83 13.05
N THR A 20 -4.35 -28.95 14.05
CA THR A 20 -3.17 -28.08 14.17
C THR A 20 -1.89 -28.87 14.41
N GLN A 21 -0.79 -28.39 13.83
CA GLN A 21 0.57 -28.77 14.16
C GLN A 21 1.17 -27.73 15.10
N TRP A 22 1.56 -28.16 16.28
CA TRP A 22 2.26 -27.34 17.25
C TRP A 22 3.76 -27.51 17.08
N HIS A 23 4.42 -26.47 16.58
CA HIS A 23 5.88 -26.41 16.50
C HIS A 23 6.43 -25.72 17.74
N ARG A 24 7.40 -26.35 18.39
CA ARG A 24 8.03 -25.83 19.59
C ARG A 24 9.54 -25.74 19.43
N TYR A 25 10.08 -24.58 19.80
CA TYR A 25 11.51 -24.37 19.98
C TYR A 25 11.79 -24.24 21.48
N GLY A 26 12.24 -25.35 22.08
CA GLY A 26 12.20 -25.51 23.54
C GLY A 26 10.75 -25.48 24.06
N ASN A 27 10.56 -24.99 25.30
CA ASN A 27 9.24 -24.79 25.88
C ASN A 27 8.79 -23.32 25.91
N LEU A 28 9.63 -22.39 25.46
CA LEU A 28 9.38 -20.95 25.50
C LEU A 28 8.68 -20.43 24.25
N PHE A 29 9.01 -20.97 23.08
CA PHE A 29 8.39 -20.59 21.81
C PHE A 29 7.53 -21.73 21.29
N LYS A 30 6.25 -21.44 21.07
CA LYS A 30 5.27 -22.35 20.48
C LYS A 30 4.48 -21.60 19.43
N ILE A 31 4.32 -22.20 18.27
CA ILE A 31 3.37 -21.76 17.24
C ILE A 31 2.45 -22.93 16.92
N ALA A 32 1.17 -22.62 16.73
CA ALA A 32 0.20 -23.56 16.19
C ALA A 32 -0.06 -23.14 14.74
N LEU A 33 0.14 -24.06 13.81
CA LEU A 33 -0.19 -23.89 12.40
C LEU A 33 -1.28 -24.91 12.04
N PRO A 34 -2.19 -24.62 11.10
CA PRO A 34 -3.11 -25.63 10.60
C PRO A 34 -2.34 -26.85 10.06
N ASP A 35 -2.82 -28.05 10.37
CA ASP A 35 -2.34 -29.27 9.74
C ASP A 35 -2.95 -29.36 8.33
N LEU A 36 -2.17 -28.93 7.33
CA LEU A 36 -2.68 -28.57 6.00
C LEU A 36 -3.58 -29.65 5.37
N HIS A 37 -3.15 -30.91 5.39
CA HIS A 37 -3.89 -31.98 4.72
C HIS A 37 -5.27 -32.25 5.35
N PRO A 38 -5.39 -32.55 6.66
CA PRO A 38 -6.71 -32.72 7.27
C PRO A 38 -7.54 -31.44 7.27
N THR A 39 -6.95 -30.24 7.37
CA THR A 39 -7.71 -28.98 7.22
C THR A 39 -8.34 -28.85 5.83
N ILE A 40 -7.63 -29.20 4.76
CA ILE A 40 -8.18 -29.21 3.39
C ILE A 40 -9.28 -30.28 3.23
N LEU A 41 -9.11 -31.45 3.83
CA LEU A 41 -10.15 -32.49 3.77
C LEU A 41 -11.39 -32.06 4.56
N GLN A 42 -11.22 -31.45 5.73
CA GLN A 42 -12.30 -30.91 6.54
C GLN A 42 -13.06 -29.81 5.80
N SER A 43 -12.37 -28.86 5.15
CA SER A 43 -13.05 -27.80 4.40
C SER A 43 -13.93 -28.35 3.26
N LYS A 44 -13.58 -29.50 2.67
CA LYS A 44 -14.45 -30.20 1.71
C LYS A 44 -15.69 -30.78 2.34
N VAL A 45 -15.58 -31.31 3.57
CA VAL A 45 -16.73 -31.81 4.34
C VAL A 45 -17.65 -30.64 4.73
N ASP A 46 -17.07 -29.54 5.20
CA ASP A 46 -17.82 -28.32 5.55
C ASP A 46 -18.55 -27.76 4.33
N ILE A 47 -17.88 -27.70 3.16
CA ILE A 47 -18.50 -27.28 1.90
C ILE A 47 -19.63 -28.21 1.46
N ALA A 48 -19.45 -29.52 1.62
CA ALA A 48 -20.50 -30.50 1.32
C ALA A 48 -21.75 -30.25 2.18
N GLU A 49 -21.60 -29.95 3.47
CA GLU A 49 -22.70 -29.56 4.35
C GLU A 49 -23.33 -28.22 3.95
N ASP A 50 -22.51 -27.21 3.62
CA ASP A 50 -22.94 -25.88 3.15
C ASP A 50 -23.74 -25.92 1.83
N LEU A 51 -23.45 -26.92 0.99
CA LEU A 51 -24.20 -27.26 -0.22
C LEU A 51 -25.51 -28.01 0.08
N GLY A 52 -25.79 -28.37 1.33
CA GLY A 52 -26.93 -29.19 1.72
C GLY A 52 -26.74 -30.68 1.39
N LEU A 53 -25.50 -31.15 1.32
CA LEU A 53 -25.11 -32.53 0.99
C LEU A 53 -24.00 -33.04 1.95
N PRO A 54 -24.24 -33.12 3.28
CA PRO A 54 -23.20 -33.41 4.29
C PRO A 54 -22.44 -34.75 4.11
N GLY A 55 -22.91 -35.64 3.23
CA GLY A 55 -22.24 -36.90 2.87
C GLY A 55 -21.56 -36.89 1.50
N LEU A 56 -21.45 -35.74 0.82
CA LEU A 56 -20.86 -35.63 -0.51
C LEU A 56 -19.33 -35.80 -0.46
N LEU A 57 -18.86 -36.80 -1.20
CA LEU A 57 -17.44 -37.05 -1.46
C LEU A 57 -17.21 -36.95 -2.96
N MET A 58 -16.31 -36.07 -3.39
CA MET A 58 -15.98 -35.87 -4.79
C MET A 58 -14.50 -36.12 -5.04
N GLN A 59 -14.19 -36.89 -6.08
CA GLN A 59 -12.84 -37.07 -6.59
C GLN A 59 -12.43 -35.79 -7.33
N GLU A 60 -11.26 -35.25 -6.98
CA GLU A 60 -10.64 -34.18 -7.77
C GLU A 60 -10.45 -34.63 -9.23
N GLY A 61 -10.82 -33.79 -10.18
CA GLY A 61 -10.88 -34.12 -11.60
C GLY A 61 -12.28 -34.51 -12.12
N PHE A 62 -13.25 -34.78 -11.25
CA PHE A 62 -14.57 -35.24 -11.68
C PHE A 62 -15.31 -34.22 -12.56
N LEU A 63 -15.44 -32.97 -12.12
CA LEU A 63 -16.13 -31.90 -12.85
C LEU A 63 -15.33 -31.44 -14.06
N SER A 64 -14.01 -31.29 -13.91
CA SER A 64 -13.12 -30.90 -15.02
C SER A 64 -13.24 -31.87 -16.19
N GLN A 65 -13.20 -33.17 -15.94
CA GLN A 65 -13.37 -34.16 -17.00
C GLN A 65 -14.81 -34.24 -17.49
N LEU A 66 -15.81 -34.17 -16.60
CA LEU A 66 -17.22 -34.26 -16.98
C LEU A 66 -17.68 -33.11 -17.88
N PHE A 67 -17.22 -31.87 -17.62
CA PHE A 67 -17.60 -30.70 -18.41
C PHE A 67 -16.83 -30.57 -19.72
N LEU A 68 -15.64 -31.17 -19.82
CA LEU A 68 -14.85 -31.19 -21.06
C LEU A 68 -15.31 -32.24 -22.06
N ASN A 69 -15.93 -33.32 -21.58
CA ASN A 69 -16.21 -34.50 -22.40
C ASN A 69 -17.72 -34.71 -22.57
N PRO A 70 -18.24 -34.89 -23.79
CA PRO A 70 -19.63 -35.28 -23.99
C PRO A 70 -19.85 -36.69 -23.42
N TYR A 71 -20.98 -36.90 -22.74
CA TYR A 71 -21.31 -38.17 -22.10
C TYR A 71 -22.78 -38.56 -22.30
N LYS A 72 -23.07 -39.86 -22.17
CA LYS A 72 -24.44 -40.39 -22.07
C LYS A 72 -24.77 -40.70 -20.61
N THR A 73 -25.99 -40.37 -20.16
CA THR A 73 -26.44 -40.72 -18.80
C THR A 73 -27.24 -42.02 -18.83
N ILE A 74 -26.93 -42.94 -17.92
CA ILE A 74 -27.71 -44.16 -17.66
C ILE A 74 -27.93 -44.33 -16.15
N GLU A 75 -29.11 -44.83 -15.77
CA GLU A 75 -29.52 -44.96 -14.37
C GLU A 75 -29.72 -46.43 -14.00
N ASN A 76 -29.07 -46.87 -12.92
CA ASN A 76 -29.09 -48.24 -12.41
C ASN A 76 -28.99 -49.33 -13.52
N PRO A 77 -28.01 -49.23 -14.43
CA PRO A 77 -27.91 -50.15 -15.55
C PRO A 77 -27.55 -51.57 -15.08
N GLU A 78 -27.87 -52.57 -15.91
CA GLU A 78 -27.27 -53.89 -15.78
C GLU A 78 -25.82 -53.87 -16.30
N LEU A 79 -24.98 -54.83 -15.87
CA LEU A 79 -23.54 -54.84 -16.20
C LEU A 79 -23.28 -54.81 -17.71
N ASN A 80 -24.02 -55.60 -18.49
CA ASN A 80 -23.90 -55.65 -19.95
C ASN A 80 -24.30 -54.34 -20.63
N GLU A 81 -25.25 -53.60 -20.06
CA GLU A 81 -25.70 -52.31 -20.57
C GLU A 81 -24.65 -51.23 -20.32
N LEU A 82 -24.06 -51.23 -19.12
CA LEU A 82 -22.94 -50.35 -18.78
C LEU A 82 -21.74 -50.60 -19.70
N GLU A 83 -21.33 -51.86 -19.85
CA GLU A 83 -20.20 -52.22 -20.72
C GLU A 83 -20.44 -51.79 -22.17
N LYS A 84 -21.63 -52.04 -22.70
CA LYS A 84 -22.00 -51.62 -24.06
C LYS A 84 -21.94 -50.10 -24.21
N THR A 85 -22.51 -49.36 -23.27
CA THR A 85 -22.56 -47.88 -23.33
C THR A 85 -21.17 -47.28 -23.22
N LEU A 86 -20.30 -47.86 -22.39
CA LEU A 86 -18.92 -47.40 -22.21
C LEU A 86 -18.05 -47.63 -23.46
N VAL A 87 -18.36 -48.63 -24.28
CA VAL A 87 -17.71 -48.83 -25.60
C VAL A 87 -18.13 -47.74 -26.60
N GLU A 88 -19.37 -47.25 -26.49
CA GLU A 88 -19.91 -46.21 -27.38
C GLU A 88 -19.39 -44.79 -27.06
N GLY A 89 -18.84 -44.56 -25.86
CA GLY A 89 -18.23 -43.29 -25.46
C GLY A 89 -18.25 -43.05 -23.95
N ASN A 90 -17.99 -41.81 -23.54
CA ASN A 90 -18.04 -41.45 -22.12
C ASN A 90 -19.46 -41.61 -21.56
N THR A 91 -19.56 -42.08 -20.32
CA THR A 91 -20.84 -42.42 -19.70
C THR A 91 -20.90 -41.86 -18.29
N LEU A 92 -22.02 -41.22 -17.93
CA LEU A 92 -22.38 -40.88 -16.56
C LEU A 92 -23.38 -41.90 -16.03
N VAL A 93 -22.96 -42.69 -15.05
CA VAL A 93 -23.80 -43.67 -14.36
C VAL A 93 -24.32 -43.07 -13.07
N ILE A 94 -25.64 -43.12 -12.90
CA ILE A 94 -26.28 -42.86 -11.62
C ILE A 94 -26.69 -44.21 -11.05
N THR A 95 -26.21 -44.57 -9.87
CA THR A 95 -26.42 -45.90 -9.30
C THR A 95 -26.72 -45.87 -7.82
N ASN A 96 -27.57 -46.80 -7.37
CA ASN A 96 -27.72 -47.11 -5.96
C ASN A 96 -26.62 -48.12 -5.54
N PRO A 97 -25.88 -47.86 -4.45
CA PRO A 97 -24.78 -48.70 -3.99
C PRO A 97 -25.19 -50.15 -3.68
N GLU A 98 -26.48 -50.44 -3.46
CA GLU A 98 -27.00 -51.78 -3.22
C GLU A 98 -27.22 -52.63 -4.49
N THR A 99 -27.25 -51.99 -5.67
CA THR A 99 -27.36 -52.70 -6.96
C THR A 99 -26.08 -53.49 -7.26
N LYS A 100 -26.14 -54.44 -8.21
CA LYS A 100 -24.96 -55.23 -8.59
C LYS A 100 -23.83 -54.34 -9.13
N VAL A 101 -24.16 -53.44 -10.07
CA VAL A 101 -23.21 -52.47 -10.64
C VAL A 101 -22.73 -51.50 -9.56
N GLY A 102 -23.65 -50.97 -8.74
CA GLY A 102 -23.32 -50.09 -7.62
C GLY A 102 -22.29 -50.70 -6.67
N ARG A 103 -22.46 -51.97 -6.26
CA ARG A 103 -21.49 -52.67 -5.39
C ARG A 103 -20.10 -52.80 -5.99
N GLU A 104 -19.98 -53.04 -7.30
CA GLU A 104 -18.67 -53.10 -7.95
C GLU A 104 -18.02 -51.72 -8.06
N LEU A 105 -18.80 -50.69 -8.35
CA LEU A 105 -18.35 -49.29 -8.39
C LEU A 105 -17.93 -48.79 -7.00
N GLU A 106 -18.63 -49.18 -5.94
CA GLU A 106 -18.28 -48.84 -4.55
C GLU A 106 -16.91 -49.39 -4.13
N LYS A 107 -16.52 -50.58 -4.61
CA LYS A 107 -15.17 -51.12 -4.38
C LYS A 107 -14.09 -50.22 -4.98
N LYS A 108 -14.36 -49.60 -6.12
CA LYS A 108 -13.43 -48.64 -6.77
C LYS A 108 -13.43 -47.30 -6.02
N ALA A 109 -14.60 -46.82 -5.63
CA ALA A 109 -14.76 -45.58 -4.86
C ALA A 109 -14.03 -45.64 -3.50
N LYS A 110 -13.99 -46.82 -2.85
CA LYS A 110 -13.30 -47.00 -1.56
C LYS A 110 -11.83 -46.57 -1.60
N VAL A 111 -11.12 -46.85 -2.70
CA VAL A 111 -9.71 -46.48 -2.85
C VAL A 111 -9.54 -44.96 -2.94
N VAL A 112 -10.49 -44.27 -3.59
CA VAL A 112 -10.46 -42.81 -3.78
C VAL A 112 -10.81 -42.07 -2.49
N PHE A 113 -11.74 -42.62 -1.70
CA PHE A 113 -12.33 -41.96 -0.54
C PHE A 113 -11.93 -42.58 0.81
N GLU A 114 -10.84 -43.37 0.85
CA GLU A 114 -10.34 -43.99 2.08
C GLU A 114 -10.02 -42.95 3.17
N TRP A 115 -9.65 -41.73 2.78
CA TRP A 115 -9.40 -40.63 3.71
C TRP A 115 -10.63 -40.29 4.57
N ALA A 116 -11.86 -40.45 4.05
CA ALA A 116 -13.08 -40.09 4.75
C ALA A 116 -13.36 -41.03 5.95
N ASP A 117 -12.81 -42.24 5.93
CA ASP A 117 -12.91 -43.17 7.07
C ASP A 117 -11.82 -42.89 8.13
N ASN A 118 -10.79 -42.11 7.78
CA ASN A 118 -9.65 -41.79 8.65
C ASN A 118 -9.67 -40.35 9.19
N LEU A 119 -10.48 -39.46 8.61
CA LEU A 119 -10.66 -38.09 9.09
C LEU A 119 -11.66 -38.09 10.27
N PRO A 120 -11.25 -37.70 11.48
CA PRO A 120 -12.12 -37.75 12.67
C PRO A 120 -13.11 -36.57 12.74
N SER A 121 -13.78 -36.26 11.64
CA SER A 121 -14.76 -35.16 11.56
C SER A 121 -16.05 -35.50 12.31
N HIS A 122 -16.61 -34.50 13.02
CA HIS A 122 -17.89 -34.68 13.70
C HIS A 122 -19.06 -34.95 12.73
N GLN A 123 -19.05 -34.36 11.53
CA GLN A 123 -20.12 -34.51 10.53
C GLN A 123 -20.30 -35.96 10.08
N PHE A 124 -19.22 -36.76 10.04
CA PHE A 124 -19.31 -38.17 9.67
C PHE A 124 -20.04 -39.05 10.68
N ASN A 125 -20.30 -38.54 11.89
CA ASN A 125 -21.08 -39.21 12.92
C ASN A 125 -22.54 -38.76 12.98
N ALA A 126 -23.00 -37.93 12.04
CA ALA A 126 -24.38 -37.47 11.97
C ALA A 126 -25.35 -38.66 11.82
N LEU A 127 -26.43 -38.64 12.62
CA LEU A 127 -27.46 -39.67 12.55
C LEU A 127 -28.13 -39.67 11.18
N GLY A 128 -28.12 -40.82 10.51
CA GLY A 128 -28.73 -40.97 9.19
C GLY A 128 -27.93 -40.35 8.05
N LEU A 129 -26.62 -40.13 8.22
CA LEU A 129 -25.75 -39.66 7.13
C LEU A 129 -25.80 -40.62 5.93
N GLU A 130 -26.30 -40.12 4.81
CA GLU A 130 -26.26 -40.82 3.52
C GLU A 130 -25.08 -40.29 2.71
N LYS A 131 -24.07 -41.14 2.48
CA LYS A 131 -22.92 -40.79 1.64
C LYS A 131 -23.33 -40.76 0.17
N VAL A 132 -22.90 -39.72 -0.55
CA VAL A 132 -22.98 -39.65 -2.01
C VAL A 132 -21.60 -39.44 -2.59
N LYS A 133 -21.23 -40.29 -3.56
CA LYS A 133 -19.88 -40.35 -4.11
C LYS A 133 -19.88 -39.98 -5.58
N LEU A 134 -19.06 -38.99 -5.93
CA LEU A 134 -18.82 -38.52 -7.28
C LEU A 134 -17.38 -38.84 -7.66
N PHE A 135 -17.18 -39.75 -8.59
CA PHE A 135 -15.85 -40.15 -9.02
C PHE A 135 -15.86 -40.60 -10.48
N TYR A 136 -14.69 -40.75 -11.08
CA TYR A 136 -14.58 -41.22 -12.45
C TYR A 136 -13.52 -42.29 -12.59
N LEU A 137 -13.72 -43.16 -13.59
CA LEU A 137 -12.79 -44.19 -14.00
C LEU A 137 -12.46 -43.98 -15.48
N VAL A 138 -11.28 -44.41 -15.91
CA VAL A 138 -10.86 -44.33 -17.31
C VAL A 138 -10.65 -45.74 -17.86
N HIS A 139 -11.26 -46.03 -19.01
CA HIS A 139 -11.10 -47.29 -19.73
C HIS A 139 -11.00 -47.03 -21.24
N ASN A 140 -9.90 -47.44 -21.88
CA ASN A 140 -9.67 -47.28 -23.32
C ASN A 140 -9.97 -45.86 -23.85
N ASN A 141 -9.49 -44.83 -23.14
CA ASN A 141 -9.73 -43.40 -23.40
C ASN A 141 -11.16 -42.90 -23.17
N ASN A 142 -12.11 -43.75 -22.75
CA ASN A 142 -13.44 -43.33 -22.35
C ASN A 142 -13.53 -43.14 -20.83
N TYR A 143 -14.21 -42.08 -20.41
CA TYR A 143 -14.50 -41.77 -19.01
C TYR A 143 -15.83 -42.40 -18.59
N LEU A 144 -15.79 -43.11 -17.46
CA LEU A 144 -16.96 -43.55 -16.73
C LEU A 144 -17.10 -42.66 -15.49
N PHE A 145 -18.01 -41.69 -15.55
CA PHE A 145 -18.40 -40.86 -14.43
C PHE A 145 -19.46 -41.58 -13.60
N VAL A 146 -19.38 -41.48 -12.28
CA VAL A 146 -20.28 -42.18 -11.36
C VAL A 146 -20.84 -41.20 -10.34
N ILE A 147 -22.17 -41.20 -10.19
CA ILE A 147 -22.89 -40.65 -9.03
C ILE A 147 -23.49 -41.86 -8.30
N SER A 148 -22.94 -42.19 -7.14
CA SER A 148 -23.42 -43.29 -6.29
C SER A 148 -24.11 -42.75 -5.05
N SER A 149 -25.42 -43.01 -4.89
CA SER A 149 -26.19 -42.67 -3.68
C SER A 149 -27.42 -43.55 -3.55
N SER A 150 -27.81 -43.86 -2.30
CA SER A 150 -29.09 -44.51 -1.99
C SER A 150 -30.28 -43.54 -2.01
N SER A 151 -30.02 -42.23 -2.12
CA SER A 151 -30.98 -41.16 -1.89
C SER A 151 -31.34 -40.44 -3.18
N GLN A 152 -32.57 -40.61 -3.65
CA GLN A 152 -33.04 -39.92 -4.86
C GLN A 152 -33.02 -38.39 -4.70
N THR A 153 -33.28 -37.89 -3.49
CA THR A 153 -33.22 -36.46 -3.19
C THR A 153 -31.81 -35.91 -3.39
N GLN A 154 -30.79 -36.59 -2.88
CA GLN A 154 -29.39 -36.16 -3.08
C GLN A 154 -28.98 -36.24 -4.57
N ILE A 155 -29.39 -37.30 -5.28
CA ILE A 155 -29.13 -37.45 -6.72
C ILE A 155 -29.72 -36.26 -7.50
N ASN A 156 -30.99 -35.94 -7.27
CA ASN A 156 -31.65 -34.81 -7.93
C ASN A 156 -30.97 -33.47 -7.60
N HIS A 157 -30.51 -33.30 -6.35
CA HIS A 157 -29.78 -32.11 -5.93
C HIS A 157 -28.44 -32.00 -6.67
N ILE A 158 -27.67 -33.08 -6.77
CA ILE A 158 -26.40 -33.11 -7.50
C ILE A 158 -26.59 -32.83 -8.99
N GLN A 159 -27.59 -33.45 -9.62
CA GLN A 159 -27.92 -33.19 -11.02
C GLN A 159 -28.26 -31.70 -11.24
N THR A 160 -28.98 -31.10 -10.29
CA THR A 160 -29.29 -29.67 -10.30
C THR A 160 -28.04 -28.82 -10.15
N LEU A 161 -27.14 -29.16 -9.22
CA LEU A 161 -25.85 -28.48 -9.04
C LEU A 161 -24.97 -28.58 -10.29
N LEU A 162 -24.89 -29.75 -10.92
CA LEU A 162 -24.18 -29.98 -12.17
C LEU A 162 -24.73 -29.09 -13.30
N ALA A 163 -26.05 -29.12 -13.51
CA ALA A 163 -26.70 -28.33 -14.54
C ALA A 163 -26.52 -26.83 -14.30
N ASN A 164 -26.73 -26.36 -13.06
CA ASN A 164 -26.61 -24.95 -12.69
C ASN A 164 -25.16 -24.45 -12.83
N THR A 165 -24.19 -25.23 -12.37
CA THR A 165 -22.76 -24.89 -12.47
C THR A 165 -22.34 -24.83 -13.92
N ASN A 166 -22.70 -25.82 -14.74
CA ASN A 166 -22.39 -25.80 -16.17
C ASN A 166 -23.07 -24.61 -16.89
N ASN A 167 -24.34 -24.31 -16.58
CA ASN A 167 -25.04 -23.15 -17.14
C ASN A 167 -24.38 -21.83 -16.74
N LEU A 168 -23.93 -21.70 -15.49
CA LEU A 168 -23.20 -20.54 -15.00
C LEU A 168 -21.86 -20.39 -15.72
N LEU A 169 -21.06 -21.45 -15.81
CA LEU A 169 -19.78 -21.45 -16.51
C LEU A 169 -19.92 -21.19 -18.01
N ASN A 170 -21.05 -21.54 -18.61
CA ASN A 170 -21.36 -21.19 -20.00
C ASN A 170 -21.69 -19.71 -20.17
N LYS A 171 -22.38 -19.10 -19.19
CA LYS A 171 -22.83 -17.70 -19.25
C LYS A 171 -21.80 -16.68 -18.73
N TYR A 172 -21.04 -17.04 -17.70
CA TYR A 172 -20.19 -16.12 -16.94
C TYR A 172 -18.71 -16.51 -17.03
N LYS A 173 -17.84 -15.51 -16.87
CA LYS A 173 -16.44 -15.66 -16.48
C LYS A 173 -16.34 -15.39 -14.98
N LEU A 174 -15.54 -16.19 -14.30
CA LEU A 174 -15.14 -15.99 -12.92
C LEU A 174 -13.95 -15.04 -12.88
N HIS A 175 -14.07 -13.95 -12.13
CA HIS A 175 -13.03 -12.95 -11.93
C HIS A 175 -12.70 -12.84 -10.44
N LYS A 176 -11.64 -13.53 -10.02
CA LYS A 176 -11.09 -13.40 -8.67
C LYS A 176 -10.38 -12.04 -8.53
N GLY A 177 -10.46 -11.42 -7.37
CA GLY A 177 -9.76 -10.17 -7.07
C GLY A 177 -9.68 -9.85 -5.58
N TRP A 178 -8.86 -8.86 -5.28
CA TRP A 178 -8.67 -8.35 -3.92
C TRP A 178 -9.38 -7.01 -3.75
N PHE A 179 -10.29 -6.96 -2.79
CA PHE A 179 -11.03 -5.74 -2.46
C PHE A 179 -10.48 -5.17 -1.16
N GLY A 180 -10.24 -3.87 -1.07
CA GLY A 180 -9.75 -3.24 0.15
C GLY A 180 -8.36 -3.73 0.56
N VAL A 181 -7.47 -3.88 -0.43
CA VAL A 181 -6.04 -4.12 -0.20
C VAL A 181 -5.36 -2.79 0.15
N LYS A 182 -4.39 -2.78 1.06
CA LYS A 182 -3.83 -1.53 1.61
C LYS A 182 -2.32 -1.43 1.42
N THR A 183 -1.86 -0.31 0.88
CA THR A 183 -0.44 -0.02 0.66
C THR A 183 0.08 1.18 1.43
N LEU A 184 -0.81 2.10 1.82
CA LEU A 184 -0.45 3.35 2.52
C LEU A 184 0.66 4.13 1.78
N LEU A 185 0.72 3.99 0.44
CA LEU A 185 1.84 4.50 -0.37
C LEU A 185 1.98 6.02 -0.28
N LYS A 186 0.87 6.71 0.01
CA LYS A 186 0.77 8.16 0.10
C LYS A 186 0.60 8.65 1.55
N SER A 187 0.99 7.83 2.53
CA SER A 187 0.85 8.13 3.96
C SER A 187 2.19 8.10 4.68
N VAL A 188 2.28 8.88 5.77
CA VAL A 188 3.38 8.77 6.75
C VAL A 188 3.37 7.45 7.53
N THR A 189 2.29 6.68 7.48
CA THR A 189 2.19 5.36 8.11
C THR A 189 2.74 4.28 7.17
N CYS A 190 3.70 3.49 7.66
CA CYS A 190 4.39 2.48 6.87
C CYS A 190 3.65 1.13 6.84
N THR A 191 3.54 0.50 5.68
CA THR A 191 3.19 -0.93 5.52
C THR A 191 4.00 -1.53 4.37
N PRO A 192 4.36 -2.83 4.42
CA PRO A 192 4.95 -3.50 3.27
C PRO A 192 3.97 -3.58 2.10
N GLY A 193 4.54 -3.57 0.89
CA GLY A 193 3.84 -3.78 -0.37
C GLY A 193 3.56 -2.50 -1.14
N HIS A 194 4.15 -2.39 -2.34
CA HIS A 194 3.75 -1.38 -3.33
C HIS A 194 2.54 -1.87 -4.17
N PRO A 195 1.64 -1.00 -4.68
CA PRO A 195 0.50 -1.42 -5.50
C PRO A 195 0.86 -2.39 -6.64
N LEU A 196 1.89 -2.10 -7.43
CA LEU A 196 2.36 -2.98 -8.50
C LEU A 196 2.92 -4.32 -7.99
N GLU A 197 3.55 -4.35 -6.82
CA GLU A 197 4.03 -5.61 -6.21
C GLU A 197 2.83 -6.48 -5.80
N LEU A 198 1.82 -5.87 -5.16
CA LEU A 198 0.61 -6.58 -4.77
C LEU A 198 -0.20 -7.05 -5.99
N ILE A 199 -0.26 -6.26 -7.06
CA ILE A 199 -0.85 -6.70 -8.34
C ILE A 199 -0.08 -7.92 -8.87
N GLY A 200 1.26 -7.86 -8.89
CA GLY A 200 2.10 -8.97 -9.37
C GLY A 200 1.89 -10.27 -8.59
N ILE A 201 1.83 -10.19 -7.26
CA ILE A 201 1.53 -11.34 -6.38
C ILE A 201 0.12 -11.86 -6.68
N GLY A 202 -0.90 -10.99 -6.66
CA GLY A 202 -2.28 -11.40 -6.85
C GLY A 202 -2.54 -11.99 -8.24
N MET A 203 -1.93 -11.45 -9.30
CA MET A 203 -2.03 -12.02 -10.66
C MET A 203 -1.47 -13.42 -10.73
N ASN A 204 -0.42 -13.72 -9.95
CA ASN A 204 0.11 -15.06 -9.86
C ASN A 204 -0.88 -16.05 -9.20
N GLU A 205 -1.74 -15.54 -8.31
CA GLU A 205 -2.86 -16.27 -7.68
C GLU A 205 -4.19 -16.19 -8.46
N GLY A 206 -4.15 -15.80 -9.74
CA GLY A 206 -5.33 -15.73 -10.61
C GLY A 206 -6.22 -14.50 -10.41
N ASN A 207 -5.77 -13.49 -9.67
CA ASN A 207 -6.53 -12.24 -9.54
C ASN A 207 -6.49 -11.44 -10.85
N SER A 208 -7.65 -10.92 -11.21
CA SER A 208 -7.87 -10.07 -12.39
C SER A 208 -8.28 -8.65 -12.00
N TRP A 209 -8.57 -8.36 -10.74
CA TRP A 209 -8.91 -7.01 -10.30
C TRP A 209 -8.48 -6.71 -8.86
N PHE A 210 -8.30 -5.42 -8.58
CA PHE A 210 -7.79 -4.90 -7.31
C PHE A 210 -8.48 -3.58 -6.95
N ILE A 211 -8.93 -3.44 -5.71
CA ILE A 211 -9.40 -2.15 -5.16
C ILE A 211 -8.56 -1.81 -3.94
N PHE A 212 -7.78 -0.73 -4.03
CA PHE A 212 -6.91 -0.26 -2.94
C PHE A 212 -7.66 0.73 -2.02
N ASP A 213 -7.69 0.48 -0.71
CA ASP A 213 -8.43 1.34 0.26
C ASP A 213 -7.63 1.79 1.48
N GLY A 214 -6.29 1.73 1.40
CA GLY A 214 -5.41 2.26 2.43
C GLY A 214 -5.63 3.75 2.65
N TYR A 215 -5.22 4.24 3.82
CA TYR A 215 -5.30 5.67 4.13
C TYR A 215 -4.50 6.48 3.10
N MET A 216 -5.19 7.38 2.41
CA MET A 216 -4.71 8.19 1.28
C MET A 216 -4.32 7.42 -0.01
N ASP A 217 -4.59 6.11 -0.11
CA ASP A 217 -4.32 5.34 -1.35
C ASP A 217 -5.12 5.89 -2.54
N PHE A 218 -6.29 6.51 -2.30
CA PHE A 218 -7.10 7.14 -3.35
C PHE A 218 -6.40 8.28 -4.10
N LEU A 219 -5.36 8.88 -3.52
CA LEU A 219 -4.54 9.90 -4.20
C LEU A 219 -3.71 9.31 -5.34
N ALA A 220 -3.49 7.99 -5.34
CA ALA A 220 -2.74 7.29 -6.38
C ALA A 220 -3.61 6.83 -7.56
N LYS A 221 -4.91 7.18 -7.62
CA LYS A 221 -5.86 6.70 -8.66
C LYS A 221 -5.28 6.79 -10.07
N LYS A 222 -4.85 8.00 -10.45
CA LYS A 222 -4.32 8.28 -11.79
C LYS A 222 -2.97 7.61 -12.05
N GLU A 223 -2.11 7.55 -11.04
CA GLU A 223 -0.82 6.84 -11.15
C GLU A 223 -1.05 5.35 -11.39
N LEU A 224 -1.99 4.74 -10.66
CA LEU A 224 -2.36 3.34 -10.80
C LEU A 224 -2.94 3.03 -12.18
N GLU A 225 -3.88 3.86 -12.67
CA GLU A 225 -4.45 3.76 -14.01
C GLU A 225 -3.37 3.88 -15.11
N ASN A 226 -2.44 4.82 -14.94
CA ASN A 226 -1.32 4.98 -15.85
C ASN A 226 -0.41 3.74 -15.81
N TRP A 227 -0.04 3.22 -14.65
CA TRP A 227 0.84 2.05 -14.57
C TRP A 227 0.22 0.80 -15.22
N VAL A 228 -1.08 0.58 -15.03
CA VAL A 228 -1.80 -0.54 -15.65
C VAL A 228 -1.83 -0.39 -17.17
N SER A 229 -2.14 0.81 -17.67
CA SER A 229 -2.26 1.06 -19.11
C SER A 229 -0.93 1.12 -19.85
N GLU A 230 0.13 1.64 -19.23
CA GLU A 230 1.47 1.81 -19.81
C GLU A 230 2.09 0.48 -20.29
N VAL A 231 1.79 -0.61 -19.59
CA VAL A 231 2.24 -1.97 -19.94
C VAL A 231 1.09 -2.90 -20.34
N ASN A 232 -0.10 -2.34 -20.60
CA ASN A 232 -1.30 -3.07 -21.03
C ASN A 232 -1.60 -4.30 -20.16
N LEU A 233 -1.61 -4.13 -18.84
CA LEU A 233 -1.90 -5.24 -17.91
C LEU A 233 -3.36 -5.69 -18.08
N PRO A 234 -3.62 -7.01 -18.09
CA PRO A 234 -4.96 -7.57 -18.20
C PRO A 234 -5.71 -7.56 -16.86
N VAL A 235 -5.64 -6.45 -16.12
CA VAL A 235 -6.30 -6.30 -14.81
C VAL A 235 -7.07 -4.99 -14.73
N VAL A 236 -8.10 -4.97 -13.90
CA VAL A 236 -8.77 -3.72 -13.49
C VAL A 236 -8.27 -3.34 -12.11
N ALA A 237 -7.59 -2.20 -11.98
CA ALA A 237 -7.15 -1.68 -10.70
C ALA A 237 -7.83 -0.34 -10.42
N ASP A 238 -8.42 -0.19 -9.24
CA ASP A 238 -9.07 1.03 -8.79
C ASP A 238 -8.73 1.31 -7.31
N VAL A 239 -9.21 2.43 -6.80
CA VAL A 239 -9.00 2.87 -5.43
C VAL A 239 -10.33 3.17 -4.73
N GLY A 240 -10.28 3.26 -3.41
CA GLY A 240 -11.38 3.75 -2.59
C GLY A 240 -10.92 4.21 -1.23
N PHE A 241 -11.88 4.54 -0.37
CA PHE A 241 -11.61 4.81 1.03
C PHE A 241 -12.85 4.51 1.86
N SER A 242 -12.75 3.59 2.82
CA SER A 242 -13.88 3.20 3.66
C SER A 242 -14.57 4.41 4.31
N PRO A 243 -15.90 4.60 4.15
CA PRO A 243 -16.88 3.65 3.62
C PRO A 243 -17.24 3.77 2.12
N ILE A 244 -16.56 4.60 1.33
CA ILE A 244 -16.95 4.98 -0.04
C ILE A 244 -16.04 4.39 -1.13
N TYR A 245 -16.66 3.92 -2.22
CA TYR A 245 -15.97 3.21 -3.30
C TYR A 245 -16.65 3.46 -4.66
N GLY A 246 -15.98 3.10 -5.76
CA GLY A 246 -16.53 3.21 -7.11
C GLY A 246 -16.79 4.64 -7.58
N CYS A 247 -16.16 5.62 -6.93
CA CYS A 247 -16.29 7.01 -7.32
C CYS A 247 -15.50 7.28 -8.61
N SER A 248 -16.05 8.11 -9.50
CA SER A 248 -15.37 8.56 -10.71
C SER A 248 -14.03 9.24 -10.42
N ASP A 249 -13.97 10.03 -9.35
CA ASP A 249 -12.76 10.62 -8.80
C ASP A 249 -12.94 10.91 -7.30
N TYR A 250 -11.83 11.16 -6.60
CA TYR A 250 -11.79 11.48 -5.17
C TYR A 250 -11.39 12.94 -4.89
N VAL A 251 -11.50 13.83 -5.89
CA VAL A 251 -11.18 15.26 -5.74
C VAL A 251 -12.10 15.88 -4.70
N GLY A 252 -11.49 16.59 -3.75
CA GLY A 252 -12.18 17.27 -2.66
C GLY A 252 -12.56 16.36 -1.49
N LEU A 253 -12.22 15.06 -1.51
CA LEU A 253 -12.40 14.22 -0.33
C LEU A 253 -11.46 14.71 0.80
N GLN A 254 -12.04 14.99 1.97
CA GLN A 254 -11.30 15.38 3.17
C GLN A 254 -11.62 14.40 4.29
N VAL A 255 -10.96 13.23 4.27
CA VAL A 255 -11.27 12.08 5.15
C VAL A 255 -11.48 12.46 6.62
N GLN A 256 -10.69 13.40 7.14
CA GLN A 256 -10.70 13.82 8.53
C GLN A 256 -11.69 14.96 8.83
N ASP A 257 -12.33 15.53 7.81
CA ASP A 257 -13.41 16.52 7.89
C ASP A 257 -14.78 15.91 7.54
N MET A 258 -14.84 14.60 7.31
CA MET A 258 -16.10 13.89 7.04
C MET A 258 -16.81 13.55 8.37
N VAL A 259 -17.33 14.59 9.02
CA VAL A 259 -17.88 14.53 10.39
C VAL A 259 -19.09 13.59 10.54
N THR A 260 -19.94 13.48 9.51
CA THR A 260 -21.19 12.71 9.60
C THR A 260 -21.26 11.58 8.60
N LYS A 261 -22.01 10.52 8.94
CA LYS A 261 -22.32 9.39 8.04
C LYS A 261 -23.02 9.86 6.75
N GLN A 262 -23.92 10.85 6.86
CA GLN A 262 -24.60 11.43 5.69
C GLN A 262 -23.61 12.11 4.73
N ALA A 263 -22.60 12.83 5.25
CA ALA A 263 -21.60 13.46 4.40
C ALA A 263 -20.85 12.44 3.53
N TRP A 264 -20.52 11.27 4.08
CA TRP A 264 -19.91 10.17 3.31
C TRP A 264 -20.80 9.68 2.18
N ILE A 265 -22.08 9.44 2.48
CA ILE A 265 -23.07 8.98 1.49
C ILE A 265 -23.27 10.03 0.39
N ASP A 266 -23.43 11.30 0.77
CA ASP A 266 -23.64 12.40 -0.17
C ASP A 266 -22.43 12.60 -1.09
N TYR A 267 -21.22 12.48 -0.53
CA TYR A 267 -19.99 12.54 -1.32
C TYR A 267 -19.95 11.42 -2.36
N ALA A 268 -20.18 10.16 -1.95
CA ALA A 268 -20.18 9.01 -2.85
C ALA A 268 -21.18 9.20 -3.99
N ARG A 269 -22.44 9.55 -3.67
CA ARG A 269 -23.50 9.78 -4.66
C ARG A 269 -23.16 10.92 -5.61
N LYS A 270 -22.62 12.03 -5.10
CA LYS A 270 -22.17 13.16 -5.92
C LYS A 270 -21.08 12.77 -6.92
N LYS A 271 -20.25 11.79 -6.56
CA LYS A 271 -19.16 11.26 -7.40
C LYS A 271 -19.54 10.01 -8.20
N GLY A 272 -20.81 9.60 -8.17
CA GLY A 272 -21.33 8.42 -8.86
C GLY A 272 -20.89 7.08 -8.26
N GLY A 273 -20.37 7.09 -7.03
CA GLY A 273 -19.95 5.90 -6.30
C GLY A 273 -20.98 5.42 -5.27
N TYR A 274 -20.53 4.53 -4.41
CA TYR A 274 -21.34 3.79 -3.44
C TYR A 274 -20.77 3.92 -2.03
N ALA A 275 -21.64 3.86 -1.02
CA ALA A 275 -21.28 3.87 0.40
C ALA A 275 -21.72 2.56 1.08
N PHE A 276 -20.80 1.94 1.83
CA PHE A 276 -21.05 0.68 2.53
C PHE A 276 -20.89 0.82 4.04
N ARG A 277 -21.70 0.10 4.82
CA ARG A 277 -21.62 0.08 6.30
C ARG A 277 -21.30 -1.32 6.83
N PRO A 278 -20.81 -1.48 8.06
CA PRO A 278 -20.82 -2.78 8.71
C PRO A 278 -22.24 -3.36 8.78
N VAL A 279 -22.37 -4.70 8.79
CA VAL A 279 -23.68 -5.38 8.90
C VAL A 279 -24.41 -4.94 10.18
N TYR A 280 -23.74 -5.04 11.32
CA TYR A 280 -24.27 -4.58 12.61
C TYR A 280 -23.65 -3.23 13.01
N ASP A 281 -24.39 -2.15 12.77
CA ASP A 281 -24.05 -0.78 13.19
C ASP A 281 -25.34 0.01 13.46
N PRO A 282 -25.93 -0.10 14.66
CA PRO A 282 -27.21 0.53 14.99
C PRO A 282 -27.23 2.06 14.79
N GLU A 283 -26.07 2.71 14.96
CA GLU A 283 -25.94 4.15 14.73
C GLU A 283 -26.07 4.52 13.24
N SER A 284 -26.01 3.55 12.33
CA SER A 284 -26.17 3.74 10.89
C SER A 284 -27.58 3.42 10.37
N ASP A 285 -28.49 2.92 11.21
CA ASP A 285 -29.81 2.41 10.77
C ASP A 285 -30.74 3.51 10.20
N ASN A 286 -30.50 4.77 10.56
CA ASN A 286 -31.24 5.91 10.00
C ASN A 286 -30.68 6.45 8.67
N PHE A 287 -29.62 5.82 8.13
CA PHE A 287 -28.92 6.26 6.93
C PHE A 287 -29.08 5.24 5.80
N GLN A 288 -29.12 5.74 4.57
CA GLN A 288 -29.32 4.92 3.37
C GLN A 288 -27.98 4.58 2.72
N PHE A 289 -27.35 3.50 3.17
CA PHE A 289 -26.16 2.92 2.55
C PHE A 289 -26.53 1.97 1.41
N ASP A 290 -25.60 1.76 0.48
CA ASP A 290 -25.80 0.94 -0.73
C ASP A 290 -25.51 -0.55 -0.49
N GLY A 291 -24.79 -0.89 0.59
CA GLY A 291 -24.48 -2.28 0.93
C GLY A 291 -23.69 -2.46 2.22
N TYR A 292 -23.18 -3.68 2.42
CA TYR A 292 -22.43 -4.08 3.61
C TYR A 292 -20.93 -4.29 3.41
N ILE A 293 -20.14 -3.92 4.43
CA ILE A 293 -18.76 -4.38 4.64
C ILE A 293 -18.82 -5.58 5.57
N VAL A 294 -18.30 -6.73 5.13
CA VAL A 294 -18.54 -8.02 5.80
C VAL A 294 -17.27 -8.69 6.28
N HIS A 295 -17.40 -9.50 7.32
CA HIS A 295 -16.40 -10.44 7.81
C HIS A 295 -17.03 -11.84 7.95
N GLU A 296 -16.24 -12.87 8.28
CA GLU A 296 -16.68 -14.27 8.36
C GLU A 296 -17.99 -14.47 9.14
N GLY A 297 -18.11 -13.83 10.31
CA GLY A 297 -19.28 -13.91 11.18
C GLY A 297 -20.56 -13.31 10.61
N ASN A 298 -20.55 -12.76 9.39
CA ASN A 298 -21.75 -12.25 8.71
C ASN A 298 -22.32 -13.22 7.65
N LYS A 299 -21.75 -14.42 7.51
CA LYS A 299 -22.16 -15.40 6.48
C LYS A 299 -23.67 -15.64 6.47
N GLU A 300 -24.28 -15.88 7.63
CA GLU A 300 -25.72 -16.15 7.72
C GLU A 300 -26.57 -14.99 7.16
N GLN A 301 -26.22 -13.74 7.48
CA GLN A 301 -26.94 -12.57 6.98
C GLN A 301 -26.75 -12.42 5.48
N ILE A 302 -25.51 -12.53 4.99
CA ILE A 302 -25.19 -12.33 3.57
C ILE A 302 -25.76 -13.43 2.68
N ASP A 303 -25.84 -14.66 3.16
CA ASP A 303 -26.41 -15.78 2.42
C ASP A 303 -27.94 -15.67 2.30
N ASN A 304 -28.61 -14.99 3.24
CA ASN A 304 -30.08 -14.92 3.33
C ASN A 304 -30.71 -13.57 2.98
N GLU A 305 -29.98 -12.46 3.08
CA GLU A 305 -30.46 -11.11 2.75
C GLU A 305 -30.18 -10.76 1.28
N ASP A 306 -30.96 -9.82 0.72
CA ASP A 306 -30.76 -9.31 -0.66
C ASP A 306 -30.10 -7.93 -0.67
N VAL A 307 -28.89 -7.86 -0.10
CA VAL A 307 -28.10 -6.63 0.01
C VAL A 307 -26.71 -6.83 -0.62
N PRO A 308 -26.24 -5.90 -1.48
CA PRO A 308 -24.87 -5.90 -1.99
C PRO A 308 -23.83 -5.88 -0.88
N PHE A 309 -22.68 -6.52 -1.10
CA PHE A 309 -21.65 -6.55 -0.07
C PHE A 309 -20.23 -6.57 -0.63
N ILE A 310 -19.28 -6.18 0.22
CA ILE A 310 -17.84 -6.22 -0.03
C ILE A 310 -17.11 -6.84 1.16
N ASN A 311 -16.08 -7.63 0.88
CA ASN A 311 -15.20 -8.20 1.89
C ASN A 311 -13.78 -7.67 1.68
N LYS A 312 -13.12 -7.23 2.76
CA LYS A 312 -11.79 -6.63 2.66
C LYS A 312 -10.67 -7.66 2.81
N THR A 313 -9.74 -7.66 1.87
CA THR A 313 -8.51 -8.47 1.88
C THR A 313 -7.50 -8.00 2.93
N GLY A 314 -7.31 -6.68 3.11
CA GLY A 314 -6.42 -6.13 4.15
C GLY A 314 -4.99 -5.80 3.68
N MET A 315 -4.00 -6.01 4.56
CA MET A 315 -2.60 -5.62 4.34
C MET A 315 -1.72 -6.84 4.06
N LEU A 316 -0.58 -6.64 3.38
CA LEU A 316 0.37 -7.71 3.07
C LEU A 316 0.90 -8.44 4.32
N ASN A 317 1.16 -7.71 5.40
CA ASN A 317 1.55 -8.28 6.70
C ASN A 317 0.41 -9.05 7.39
N GLY A 318 -0.82 -8.96 6.88
CA GLY A 318 -1.99 -9.76 7.26
C GLY A 318 -2.21 -10.96 6.33
N ASN A 319 -1.23 -11.32 5.49
CA ASN A 319 -1.22 -12.49 4.60
C ASN A 319 -2.21 -12.48 3.41
N LEU A 320 -3.05 -11.44 3.25
CA LEU A 320 -3.95 -11.26 2.09
C LEU A 320 -4.86 -12.47 1.80
N THR A 321 -5.33 -13.16 2.84
CA THR A 321 -5.98 -14.48 2.73
C THR A 321 -7.41 -14.47 2.18
N SER A 322 -8.05 -13.30 2.11
CA SER A 322 -9.43 -13.15 1.64
C SER A 322 -9.51 -12.56 0.23
N SER A 323 -10.44 -13.04 -0.57
CA SER A 323 -10.67 -12.56 -1.95
C SER A 323 -12.15 -12.56 -2.31
N MET A 324 -12.50 -11.90 -3.41
CA MET A 324 -13.85 -11.94 -3.97
C MET A 324 -13.81 -12.48 -5.40
N VAL A 325 -14.79 -13.31 -5.75
CA VAL A 325 -14.98 -13.84 -7.10
C VAL A 325 -16.25 -13.24 -7.69
N LEU A 326 -16.12 -12.54 -8.82
CA LEU A 326 -17.22 -11.91 -9.54
C LEU A 326 -17.62 -12.75 -10.74
N PHE A 327 -18.93 -12.87 -10.99
CA PHE A 327 -19.52 -13.58 -12.12
C PHE A 327 -19.96 -12.56 -13.16
N ILE A 328 -19.11 -12.33 -14.16
CA ILE A 328 -19.34 -11.34 -15.22
C ILE A 328 -19.69 -12.06 -16.52
N GLU A 329 -20.74 -11.63 -17.20
CA GLU A 329 -21.22 -12.30 -18.41
C GLU A 329 -20.14 -12.31 -19.50
N LYS A 330 -19.97 -13.43 -20.21
CA LYS A 330 -18.87 -13.60 -21.18
C LYS A 330 -18.85 -12.55 -22.30
N GLU A 331 -20.02 -12.04 -22.66
CA GLU A 331 -20.22 -11.01 -23.68
C GLU A 331 -19.93 -9.58 -23.19
N LYS A 332 -19.81 -9.38 -21.87
CA LYS A 332 -19.53 -8.06 -21.28
C LYS A 332 -18.01 -7.82 -21.19
N PRO A 333 -17.55 -6.59 -21.46
CA PRO A 333 -16.16 -6.24 -21.26
C PRO A 333 -15.84 -6.21 -19.76
N PHE A 334 -14.65 -6.70 -19.41
CA PHE A 334 -14.16 -6.65 -18.04
C PHE A 334 -13.55 -5.28 -17.74
N THR A 335 -14.30 -4.49 -16.99
CA THR A 335 -14.10 -3.05 -16.73
C THR A 335 -14.49 -2.71 -15.29
N ASN A 336 -14.12 -1.53 -14.81
CA ASN A 336 -14.50 -1.07 -13.47
C ASN A 336 -16.03 -1.02 -13.30
N GLU A 337 -16.74 -0.58 -14.35
CA GLU A 337 -18.20 -0.55 -14.37
C GLU A 337 -18.79 -1.95 -14.23
N SER A 338 -18.23 -2.95 -14.92
CA SER A 338 -18.71 -4.34 -14.81
C SER A 338 -18.44 -4.97 -13.44
N ILE A 339 -17.38 -4.54 -12.73
CA ILE A 339 -17.08 -4.96 -11.35
C ILE A 339 -18.16 -4.46 -10.42
N TRP A 340 -18.44 -3.16 -10.45
CA TRP A 340 -19.48 -2.56 -9.62
C TRP A 340 -20.88 -3.05 -10.01
N GLU A 341 -21.15 -3.29 -11.29
CA GLU A 341 -22.39 -3.92 -11.72
C GLU A 341 -22.53 -5.33 -11.11
N ALA A 342 -21.46 -6.13 -11.07
CA ALA A 342 -21.50 -7.45 -10.47
C ALA A 342 -21.79 -7.37 -8.96
N ILE A 343 -21.05 -6.54 -8.22
CA ILE A 343 -21.21 -6.33 -6.77
C ILE A 343 -22.63 -5.84 -6.44
N MET A 344 -23.08 -4.78 -7.11
CA MET A 344 -24.39 -4.17 -6.82
C MET A 344 -25.57 -5.05 -7.23
N ASN A 345 -25.38 -6.02 -8.12
CA ASN A 345 -26.40 -7.01 -8.51
C ASN A 345 -26.20 -8.37 -7.84
N ARG A 346 -25.38 -8.45 -6.79
CA ARG A 346 -25.14 -9.68 -6.04
C ARG A 346 -24.73 -10.84 -6.95
N LYS A 347 -23.70 -10.60 -7.77
CA LYS A 347 -23.04 -11.60 -8.63
C LYS A 347 -21.63 -11.89 -8.15
N GLU A 348 -21.41 -11.80 -6.85
CA GLU A 348 -20.15 -11.97 -6.16
C GLU A 348 -20.21 -13.08 -5.11
N VAL A 349 -19.06 -13.66 -4.82
CA VAL A 349 -18.83 -14.57 -3.69
C VAL A 349 -17.56 -14.12 -2.98
N ALA A 350 -17.60 -13.90 -1.67
CA ALA A 350 -16.40 -13.73 -0.89
C ALA A 350 -15.83 -15.10 -0.49
N VAL A 351 -14.52 -15.26 -0.64
CA VAL A 351 -13.75 -16.44 -0.25
C VAL A 351 -12.80 -16.03 0.87
N LEU A 352 -12.99 -16.62 2.04
CA LEU A 352 -12.26 -16.33 3.27
C LEU A 352 -11.28 -17.46 3.61
N GLU A 353 -10.62 -17.34 4.75
CA GLU A 353 -9.74 -18.38 5.29
C GLU A 353 -10.44 -19.74 5.36
N GLN A 354 -9.67 -20.81 5.15
CA GLN A 354 -10.16 -22.19 5.13
C GLN A 354 -11.26 -22.45 4.08
N ALA A 355 -11.27 -21.67 2.99
CA ALA A 355 -12.24 -21.77 1.89
C ALA A 355 -13.71 -21.56 2.30
N LYS A 356 -13.95 -20.88 3.44
CA LYS A 356 -15.29 -20.43 3.81
C LYS A 356 -15.79 -19.44 2.75
N MET A 357 -17.03 -19.61 2.31
CA MET A 357 -17.62 -18.77 1.26
C MET A 357 -18.94 -18.17 1.73
N MET A 358 -19.21 -16.92 1.34
CA MET A 358 -20.51 -16.28 1.55
C MET A 358 -20.94 -15.51 0.30
N GLY A 359 -22.24 -15.42 0.10
CA GLY A 359 -22.86 -14.76 -1.04
C GLY A 359 -24.09 -15.51 -1.54
N PRO A 360 -24.70 -15.03 -2.63
CA PRO A 360 -25.94 -15.60 -3.14
C PRO A 360 -25.77 -17.07 -3.52
N ALA A 361 -26.68 -17.92 -3.02
CA ALA A 361 -26.62 -19.37 -3.17
C ALA A 361 -26.35 -19.84 -4.61
N LYS A 362 -26.93 -19.17 -5.61
CA LYS A 362 -26.71 -19.47 -7.03
C LYS A 362 -25.22 -19.49 -7.40
N TYR A 363 -24.47 -18.46 -7.01
CA TYR A 363 -23.06 -18.29 -7.36
C TYR A 363 -22.15 -18.99 -6.35
N ARG A 364 -22.47 -18.85 -5.06
CA ARG A 364 -21.76 -19.49 -3.95
C ARG A 364 -21.72 -21.00 -4.10
N ASN A 365 -22.86 -21.65 -4.33
CA ASN A 365 -22.94 -23.11 -4.45
C ASN A 365 -22.17 -23.62 -5.68
N ALA A 366 -22.19 -22.87 -6.79
CA ALA A 366 -21.40 -23.24 -7.96
C ALA A 366 -19.89 -23.18 -7.66
N LEU A 367 -19.42 -22.11 -7.01
CA LEU A 367 -18.01 -21.97 -6.63
C LEU A 367 -17.57 -23.02 -5.60
N GLN A 368 -18.41 -23.29 -4.61
CA GLN A 368 -18.24 -24.36 -3.61
C GLN A 368 -18.13 -25.74 -4.28
N PHE A 369 -19.01 -26.03 -5.24
CA PHE A 369 -18.98 -27.29 -5.96
C PHE A 369 -17.73 -27.43 -6.82
N LEU A 370 -17.26 -26.34 -7.45
CA LEU A 370 -15.99 -26.30 -8.19
C LEU A 370 -14.78 -26.44 -7.26
N TYR A 371 -14.81 -25.92 -6.03
CA TYR A 371 -13.72 -26.09 -5.07
C TYR A 371 -13.50 -27.57 -4.69
N LEU A 372 -14.57 -28.38 -4.64
CA LEU A 372 -14.45 -29.82 -4.42
C LEU A 372 -13.65 -30.51 -5.54
N ASP A 373 -13.65 -29.93 -6.75
CA ASP A 373 -12.77 -30.30 -7.87
C ASP A 373 -11.62 -29.30 -8.03
N LYS A 374 -10.60 -29.48 -7.20
CA LYS A 374 -9.35 -28.71 -7.21
C LYS A 374 -8.79 -28.47 -8.62
N ILE A 375 -8.78 -29.51 -9.47
CA ILE A 375 -8.14 -29.46 -10.80
C ILE A 375 -8.83 -28.43 -11.70
N TYR A 376 -10.16 -28.31 -11.64
CA TYR A 376 -10.87 -27.33 -12.46
C TYR A 376 -10.43 -25.90 -12.15
N LEU A 377 -10.37 -25.53 -10.86
CA LEU A 377 -10.02 -24.17 -10.45
C LEU A 377 -8.54 -23.86 -10.68
N GLU A 378 -7.64 -24.83 -10.45
CA GLU A 378 -6.21 -24.67 -10.74
C GLU A 378 -5.96 -24.39 -12.23
N ASP A 379 -6.66 -25.11 -13.12
CA ASP A 379 -6.57 -24.86 -14.56
C ASP A 379 -7.21 -23.55 -14.98
N TYR A 380 -8.32 -23.17 -14.34
CA TYR A 380 -9.06 -21.95 -14.66
C TYR A 380 -8.29 -20.68 -14.24
N PHE A 381 -7.72 -20.66 -13.02
CA PHE A 381 -6.95 -19.53 -12.49
C PHE A 381 -5.46 -19.60 -12.83
N GLY A 382 -5.00 -20.71 -13.41
CA GLY A 382 -3.65 -20.87 -13.91
C GLY A 382 -2.61 -21.15 -12.81
N ASP A 383 -3.02 -21.82 -11.73
CA ASP A 383 -2.19 -22.14 -10.55
C ASP A 383 -1.05 -23.13 -10.87
N ASN A 384 -1.19 -23.83 -12.01
CA ASN A 384 -0.25 -24.84 -12.50
C ASN A 384 1.10 -24.29 -12.99
N LEU A 385 1.28 -22.97 -13.01
CA LEU A 385 2.52 -22.30 -13.37
C LEU A 385 2.69 -21.04 -12.51
N ASP A 386 3.77 -20.89 -11.77
CA ASP A 386 4.11 -19.60 -11.14
C ASP A 386 5.02 -18.76 -12.03
N ILE A 387 4.77 -17.45 -12.03
CA ILE A 387 5.68 -16.43 -12.56
C ILE A 387 5.90 -15.39 -11.45
N HIS A 388 7.10 -15.37 -10.90
CA HIS A 388 7.53 -14.32 -9.98
C HIS A 388 8.52 -13.38 -10.68
N ALA A 389 8.32 -12.07 -10.54
CA ALA A 389 9.18 -11.06 -11.14
C ALA A 389 9.61 -10.02 -10.10
N GLU A 390 10.91 -9.75 -10.05
CA GLU A 390 11.51 -8.72 -9.19
C GLU A 390 12.63 -8.00 -9.94
N VAL A 391 12.92 -6.75 -9.56
CA VAL A 391 14.03 -5.98 -10.11
C VAL A 391 15.12 -5.79 -9.07
N LYS A 392 16.34 -6.23 -9.41
CA LYS A 392 17.55 -6.13 -8.57
C LYS A 392 18.59 -5.27 -9.29
N GLY A 393 18.81 -4.06 -8.80
CA GLY A 393 19.58 -3.06 -9.55
C GLY A 393 18.85 -2.73 -10.84
N TYR A 394 19.48 -2.98 -11.99
CA TYR A 394 18.87 -2.89 -13.33
C TYR A 394 18.70 -4.27 -13.98
N ASP A 395 18.66 -5.35 -13.20
CA ASP A 395 18.32 -6.68 -13.70
C ASP A 395 16.88 -7.03 -13.33
N LEU A 396 16.06 -7.34 -14.33
CA LEU A 396 14.81 -8.05 -14.13
C LEU A 396 15.12 -9.53 -13.88
N VAL A 397 14.68 -10.05 -12.74
CA VAL A 397 14.79 -11.47 -12.38
C VAL A 397 13.41 -12.08 -12.46
N VAL A 398 13.24 -13.03 -13.38
CA VAL A 398 12.01 -13.80 -13.55
C VAL A 398 12.25 -15.23 -13.07
N THR A 399 11.42 -15.70 -12.15
CA THR A 399 11.42 -17.09 -11.68
C THR A 399 10.13 -17.75 -12.13
N LEU A 400 10.26 -18.79 -12.95
CA LEU A 400 9.16 -19.61 -13.43
C LEU A 400 9.17 -20.95 -12.68
N LYS A 401 8.00 -21.45 -12.29
CA LYS A 401 7.87 -22.79 -11.69
C LYS A 401 6.68 -23.53 -12.29
N ASN A 402 6.94 -24.68 -12.87
CA ASN A 402 5.90 -25.56 -13.39
C ASN A 402 5.43 -26.51 -12.27
N TYR A 403 4.13 -26.62 -12.03
CA TYR A 403 3.55 -27.61 -11.11
C TYR A 403 2.89 -28.78 -11.84
N LEU A 404 2.81 -28.74 -13.17
CA LEU A 404 2.26 -29.85 -13.95
C LEU A 404 3.21 -31.07 -13.92
N PRO A 405 2.65 -32.28 -14.03
CA PRO A 405 3.40 -33.51 -14.23
C PRO A 405 4.04 -33.60 -15.64
N ASP A 406 3.69 -32.69 -16.54
CA ASP A 406 4.22 -32.62 -17.91
C ASP A 406 5.12 -31.40 -18.11
N PHE A 407 5.97 -31.44 -19.15
CA PHE A 407 6.78 -30.28 -19.52
C PHE A 407 5.92 -29.18 -20.17
N ILE A 408 6.29 -27.92 -19.92
CA ILE A 408 5.72 -26.75 -20.58
C ILE A 408 6.79 -26.10 -21.44
N SER A 409 6.45 -25.77 -22.69
CA SER A 409 7.31 -24.96 -23.56
C SER A 409 6.55 -23.74 -24.07
N GLY A 410 7.13 -22.56 -23.88
CA GLY A 410 6.51 -21.29 -24.23
C GLY A 410 7.52 -20.18 -24.49
N ASN A 411 7.03 -18.98 -24.81
CA ASN A 411 7.83 -17.78 -24.99
C ASN A 411 7.65 -16.86 -23.78
N LEU A 412 8.76 -16.36 -23.26
CA LEU A 412 8.76 -15.28 -22.27
C LEU A 412 8.82 -13.94 -23.00
N GLU A 413 7.82 -13.09 -22.77
CA GLU A 413 7.70 -11.73 -23.30
C GLU A 413 7.76 -10.69 -22.17
N ILE A 414 8.56 -9.65 -22.36
CA ILE A 414 8.69 -8.53 -21.43
C ILE A 414 8.09 -7.27 -22.07
N VAL A 415 7.17 -6.62 -21.36
CA VAL A 415 6.55 -5.36 -21.78
C VAL A 415 6.89 -4.30 -20.74
N SER A 416 7.53 -3.22 -21.18
CA SER A 416 7.87 -2.06 -20.36
C SER A 416 7.56 -0.77 -21.12
N ASP A 417 7.62 0.36 -20.44
CA ASP A 417 7.61 1.67 -21.07
C ASP A 417 8.77 1.85 -22.07
N LEU A 418 8.59 2.71 -23.07
CA LEU A 418 9.62 3.11 -24.04
C LEU A 418 10.85 3.77 -23.39
N ALA A 419 10.70 4.27 -22.16
CA ALA A 419 11.76 4.81 -21.33
C ALA A 419 12.67 3.74 -20.72
N ILE A 420 12.38 2.44 -20.90
CA ILE A 420 13.24 1.33 -20.49
C ILE A 420 13.52 0.45 -21.70
N ASN A 421 14.80 0.36 -22.08
CA ASN A 421 15.23 -0.63 -23.06
C ASN A 421 15.44 -1.98 -22.35
N VAL A 422 14.86 -3.05 -22.89
CA VAL A 422 15.08 -4.42 -22.41
C VAL A 422 16.10 -5.07 -23.34
N GLU A 423 17.24 -5.50 -22.80
CA GLU A 423 18.31 -6.11 -23.60
C GLU A 423 18.05 -7.60 -23.86
N GLY A 424 18.13 -8.01 -25.12
CA GLY A 424 17.95 -9.40 -25.58
C GLY A 424 16.72 -9.60 -26.46
N ASP A 425 16.51 -10.83 -26.92
CA ASP A 425 15.26 -11.18 -27.61
C ASP A 425 14.10 -10.99 -26.62
N LEU A 426 13.18 -10.07 -26.99
CA LEU A 426 11.92 -9.82 -26.28
C LEU A 426 11.04 -11.08 -26.19
N LEU A 427 11.38 -12.15 -26.92
CA LEU A 427 10.73 -13.44 -26.92
C LEU A 427 11.76 -14.55 -26.78
N LYS A 428 11.96 -15.03 -25.55
CA LYS A 428 12.84 -16.18 -25.29
C LYS A 428 12.03 -17.45 -25.16
N LYS A 429 12.31 -18.45 -26.00
CA LYS A 429 11.73 -19.79 -25.83
C LYS A 429 12.29 -20.43 -24.56
N ILE A 430 11.41 -20.77 -23.63
CA ILE A 430 11.73 -21.45 -22.38
C ILE A 430 10.98 -22.78 -22.36
N THR A 431 11.69 -23.82 -21.94
CA THR A 431 11.12 -25.11 -21.59
C THR A 431 11.35 -25.34 -20.09
N LEU A 432 10.30 -25.80 -19.42
CA LEU A 432 10.24 -26.19 -18.02
C LEU A 432 9.79 -27.66 -17.98
N SER A 433 10.57 -28.51 -17.34
CA SER A 433 10.23 -29.91 -17.08
C SER A 433 9.18 -30.00 -15.96
N GLU A 434 8.68 -31.21 -15.70
CA GLU A 434 7.84 -31.49 -14.53
C GLU A 434 8.48 -30.94 -13.25
N ASN A 435 7.72 -30.16 -12.47
CA ASN A 435 8.16 -29.59 -11.18
C ASN A 435 9.45 -28.72 -11.25
N GLU A 436 9.88 -28.30 -12.45
CA GLU A 436 11.09 -27.49 -12.62
C GLU A 436 10.85 -26.04 -12.17
N THR A 437 11.81 -25.52 -11.39
CA THR A 437 11.95 -24.07 -11.15
C THR A 437 13.11 -23.55 -11.99
N LYS A 438 12.89 -22.48 -12.75
CA LYS A 438 13.89 -21.85 -13.60
C LYS A 438 13.94 -20.35 -13.40
N GLN A 439 15.14 -19.83 -13.18
CA GLN A 439 15.37 -18.39 -13.03
C GLN A 439 16.06 -17.83 -14.28
N ILE A 440 15.59 -16.66 -14.72
CA ILE A 440 16.08 -15.93 -15.88
C ILE A 440 16.40 -14.51 -15.44
N ARG A 441 17.56 -14.00 -15.88
CA ARG A 441 17.99 -12.63 -15.65
C ARG A 441 17.99 -11.87 -16.98
N ILE A 442 17.38 -10.70 -16.99
CA ILE A 442 17.21 -9.85 -18.17
C ILE A 442 17.69 -8.44 -17.81
N PRO A 443 18.79 -7.95 -18.41
CA PRO A 443 19.28 -6.60 -18.17
C PRO A 443 18.29 -5.54 -18.69
N LEU A 444 18.12 -4.48 -17.91
CA LEU A 444 17.32 -3.31 -18.22
C LEU A 444 18.24 -2.10 -18.39
N THR A 445 17.97 -1.27 -19.39
CA THR A 445 18.71 -0.05 -19.67
C THR A 445 17.75 1.14 -19.60
N PRO A 446 17.61 1.77 -18.43
CA PRO A 446 16.72 2.93 -18.26
C PRO A 446 17.21 4.15 -19.05
N LEU A 447 16.27 4.92 -19.57
CA LEU A 447 16.50 6.21 -20.23
C LEU A 447 16.17 7.36 -19.29
N LYS A 448 16.55 8.58 -19.66
CA LYS A 448 16.34 9.77 -18.83
C LYS A 448 14.86 10.01 -18.49
N GLU A 449 13.95 9.60 -19.37
CA GLU A 449 12.49 9.70 -19.19
C GLU A 449 11.96 8.78 -18.09
N SER A 450 12.70 7.73 -17.72
CA SER A 450 12.32 6.80 -16.65
C SER A 450 12.66 7.31 -15.23
N MET A 451 13.46 8.38 -15.14
CA MET A 451 13.97 8.92 -13.89
C MET A 451 12.91 9.75 -13.15
N GLY A 452 12.85 9.58 -11.83
CA GLY A 452 11.94 10.33 -10.95
C GLY A 452 10.52 9.79 -10.93
N ARG A 453 10.31 8.54 -11.36
CA ARG A 453 9.01 7.87 -11.36
C ARG A 453 9.14 6.36 -11.18
N THR A 454 8.03 5.73 -10.81
CA THR A 454 7.85 4.28 -10.87
C THR A 454 7.61 3.84 -12.31
N ASN A 455 8.36 2.85 -12.80
CA ASN A 455 8.20 2.30 -14.14
C ASN A 455 7.71 0.84 -14.05
N PRO A 456 6.47 0.52 -14.45
CA PRO A 456 5.96 -0.84 -14.46
C PRO A 456 6.66 -1.71 -15.53
N ILE A 457 6.80 -3.00 -15.23
CA ILE A 457 7.35 -3.99 -16.15
C ILE A 457 6.48 -5.25 -16.06
N ALA A 458 5.73 -5.52 -17.12
CA ALA A 458 4.92 -6.73 -17.23
C ALA A 458 5.75 -7.88 -17.81
N VAL A 459 5.51 -9.08 -17.25
CA VAL A 459 6.15 -10.32 -17.67
C VAL A 459 5.05 -11.29 -18.10
N ASN A 460 5.08 -11.66 -19.37
CA ASN A 460 4.13 -12.56 -19.99
C ASN A 460 4.83 -13.88 -20.30
N PHE A 461 4.23 -15.00 -19.92
CA PHE A 461 4.62 -16.31 -20.44
C PHE A 461 3.50 -16.86 -21.31
N LEU A 462 3.80 -17.08 -22.59
CA LEU A 462 2.84 -17.57 -23.58
C LEU A 462 3.19 -19.02 -23.94
N TRP A 463 2.27 -19.95 -23.73
CA TRP A 463 2.45 -21.35 -24.10
C TRP A 463 1.16 -21.91 -24.67
N ASN A 464 1.25 -22.61 -25.80
CA ASN A 464 0.07 -23.00 -26.58
C ASN A 464 -0.84 -21.76 -26.83
N ASP A 465 -2.13 -21.89 -26.53
CA ASP A 465 -3.12 -20.81 -26.58
C ASP A 465 -3.33 -20.12 -25.20
N LYS A 466 -2.46 -20.40 -24.22
CA LYS A 466 -2.52 -19.85 -22.86
C LYS A 466 -1.49 -18.73 -22.66
N LYS A 467 -1.83 -17.78 -21.79
CA LYS A 467 -0.97 -16.68 -21.34
C LYS A 467 -1.11 -16.52 -19.84
N LYS A 468 0.01 -16.47 -19.12
CA LYS A 468 0.07 -16.03 -17.71
C LYS A 468 0.92 -14.78 -17.63
N THR A 469 0.44 -13.82 -16.85
CA THR A 469 1.03 -12.49 -16.73
C THR A 469 1.30 -12.19 -15.27
N THR A 470 2.41 -11.52 -14.99
CA THR A 470 2.66 -10.84 -13.71
C THR A 470 3.26 -9.47 -14.00
N VAL A 471 3.41 -8.64 -12.97
CA VAL A 471 4.02 -7.32 -13.07
C VAL A 471 4.98 -7.09 -11.92
N THR A 472 6.04 -6.35 -12.21
CA THR A 472 6.95 -5.79 -11.22
C THR A 472 7.27 -4.35 -11.61
N MET A 473 8.24 -3.71 -10.96
CA MET A 473 8.59 -2.33 -11.24
C MET A 473 10.09 -2.05 -11.13
N LEU A 474 10.56 -1.12 -11.97
CA LEU A 474 11.81 -0.42 -11.78
C LEU A 474 11.49 1.00 -11.27
N ASP A 475 11.52 1.15 -9.95
CA ASP A 475 11.35 2.46 -9.30
C ASP A 475 12.67 3.25 -9.31
N LEU A 476 12.66 4.49 -9.82
CA LEU A 476 13.87 5.28 -10.06
C LEU A 476 13.80 6.68 -9.43
N PRO A 477 14.87 7.14 -8.76
CA PRO A 477 14.96 8.51 -8.28
C PRO A 477 15.05 9.49 -9.45
N PRO A 478 14.86 10.81 -9.21
CA PRO A 478 15.33 11.81 -10.16
C PRO A 478 16.82 11.63 -10.43
N ALA A 479 17.26 11.84 -11.67
CA ALA A 479 18.68 11.73 -12.03
C ALA A 479 19.56 12.71 -11.23
N ILE A 480 18.99 13.86 -10.85
CA ILE A 480 19.66 14.90 -10.09
C ILE A 480 18.80 15.26 -8.88
N SER A 481 19.33 15.08 -7.68
CA SER A 481 18.72 15.49 -6.41
C SER A 481 19.49 16.68 -5.84
N ILE A 482 18.76 17.74 -5.47
CA ILE A 482 19.27 18.99 -4.88
C ILE A 482 18.28 19.54 -3.86
N HIS A 483 18.70 20.47 -3.01
CA HIS A 483 17.76 21.34 -2.31
C HIS A 483 17.00 22.21 -3.33
N GLN A 484 15.69 22.00 -3.45
CA GLN A 484 14.84 22.81 -4.35
C GLN A 484 14.63 24.24 -3.83
N LEU A 485 14.87 24.46 -2.54
CA LEU A 485 14.82 25.76 -1.87
C LEU A 485 16.00 25.87 -0.91
N LEU A 486 16.86 26.88 -1.09
CA LEU A 486 18.04 27.08 -0.27
C LEU A 486 18.23 28.54 0.09
N TYR A 487 18.71 28.83 1.30
CA TYR A 487 19.17 30.16 1.68
C TYR A 487 20.57 30.08 2.30
N ALA A 488 21.42 31.07 2.03
CA ALA A 488 22.78 31.12 2.56
C ALA A 488 23.29 32.56 2.58
N HIS A 489 24.45 32.82 3.17
CA HIS A 489 25.09 34.14 3.15
C HIS A 489 26.29 34.18 2.18
N ALA A 490 26.53 35.36 1.59
CA ALA A 490 27.70 35.65 0.78
C ALA A 490 28.99 35.67 1.64
N PRO A 491 30.19 35.41 1.05
CA PRO A 491 30.44 35.27 -0.38
C PRO A 491 30.32 33.84 -0.93
N GLU A 492 30.27 32.81 -0.09
CA GLU A 492 30.31 31.41 -0.52
C GLU A 492 29.08 30.62 -0.07
N VAL A 493 28.41 29.96 -1.01
CA VAL A 493 27.30 29.04 -0.74
C VAL A 493 27.75 27.59 -0.99
N ARG A 494 27.60 26.72 0.01
CA ARG A 494 27.71 25.26 -0.18
C ARG A 494 26.44 24.74 -0.84
N PHE A 495 26.58 24.03 -1.95
CA PHE A 495 25.47 23.49 -2.72
C PHE A 495 25.73 22.01 -3.06
N PRO A 496 25.23 21.07 -2.25
CA PRO A 496 25.39 19.64 -2.52
C PRO A 496 24.47 19.23 -3.69
N VAL A 497 24.98 18.34 -4.54
CA VAL A 497 24.24 17.75 -5.66
C VAL A 497 24.48 16.25 -5.66
N THR A 498 23.41 15.46 -5.62
CA THR A 498 23.51 14.00 -5.80
C THR A 498 23.06 13.61 -7.20
N ILE A 499 23.89 12.83 -7.89
CA ILE A 499 23.59 12.30 -9.22
C ILE A 499 23.40 10.79 -9.13
N HIS A 500 22.24 10.31 -9.59
CA HIS A 500 22.01 8.89 -9.84
C HIS A 500 22.45 8.55 -11.25
N ASN A 501 23.41 7.64 -11.38
CA ASN A 501 23.90 7.20 -12.69
C ASN A 501 23.05 6.06 -13.25
N PHE A 502 22.17 6.42 -14.17
CA PHE A 502 21.37 5.47 -14.94
C PHE A 502 22.03 5.06 -16.27
N SER A 503 23.16 5.67 -16.61
CA SER A 503 23.85 5.46 -17.89
C SER A 503 24.98 4.43 -17.78
N ALA A 504 25.44 3.92 -18.91
CA ALA A 504 26.63 3.07 -18.98
C ALA A 504 27.96 3.83 -18.77
N GLU A 505 27.93 5.17 -18.76
CA GLU A 505 29.11 6.00 -18.56
C GLU A 505 29.52 5.99 -17.07
N GLY A 506 30.74 5.55 -16.76
CA GLY A 506 31.25 5.56 -15.38
C GLY A 506 31.76 6.93 -14.91
N SER A 507 31.91 7.90 -15.83
CA SER A 507 32.39 9.26 -15.55
C SER A 507 31.71 10.26 -16.50
N PHE A 508 31.16 11.34 -15.95
CA PHE A 508 30.39 12.33 -16.71
C PHE A 508 30.43 13.72 -16.04
N PRO A 509 30.22 14.81 -16.82
CA PRO A 509 30.23 16.16 -16.27
C PRO A 509 28.92 16.49 -15.54
N VAL A 510 29.07 17.19 -14.42
CA VAL A 510 27.98 17.84 -13.69
C VAL A 510 28.19 19.34 -13.77
N GLU A 511 27.26 20.03 -14.42
CA GLU A 511 27.32 21.47 -14.66
C GLU A 511 26.32 22.20 -13.78
N ILE A 512 26.79 23.23 -13.07
CA ILE A 512 25.93 24.18 -12.36
C ILE A 512 25.99 25.52 -13.06
N GLU A 513 24.83 26.09 -13.35
CA GLU A 513 24.65 27.44 -13.83
C GLU A 513 23.75 28.22 -12.87
N VAL A 514 24.16 29.42 -12.47
CA VAL A 514 23.39 30.28 -11.57
C VAL A 514 22.91 31.52 -12.35
N PHE A 515 21.62 31.81 -12.25
CA PHE A 515 20.97 32.92 -12.93
C PHE A 515 20.31 33.86 -11.92
N GLU A 516 20.33 35.17 -12.17
CA GLU A 516 19.52 36.12 -11.39
C GLU A 516 18.03 35.85 -11.61
N LYS A 517 17.23 35.73 -10.53
CA LYS A 517 15.81 35.35 -10.60
C LYS A 517 14.99 36.31 -11.46
N ASP A 518 15.22 37.62 -11.30
CA ASP A 518 14.48 38.66 -12.04
C ASP A 518 15.07 38.93 -13.45
N ARG A 519 16.21 38.30 -13.77
CA ARG A 519 16.88 38.40 -15.07
C ARG A 519 17.32 37.01 -15.52
N PRO A 520 16.38 36.13 -15.91
CA PRO A 520 16.66 34.71 -16.13
C PRO A 520 17.65 34.41 -17.27
N GLN A 521 17.93 35.39 -18.15
CA GLN A 521 18.97 35.28 -19.19
C GLN A 521 20.37 35.66 -18.70
N LYS A 522 20.49 36.31 -17.53
CA LYS A 522 21.76 36.74 -16.97
C LYS A 522 22.35 35.63 -16.09
N LYS A 523 23.25 34.85 -16.69
CA LYS A 523 24.10 33.89 -15.97
C LYS A 523 25.18 34.64 -15.18
N VAL A 524 25.28 34.37 -13.89
CA VAL A 524 26.26 35.01 -12.98
C VAL A 524 27.40 34.08 -12.56
N LEU A 525 27.18 32.77 -12.63
CA LEU A 525 28.19 31.75 -12.31
C LEU A 525 27.96 30.51 -13.18
N SER A 526 29.05 29.84 -13.54
CA SER A 526 29.03 28.52 -14.16
C SER A 526 30.21 27.71 -13.64
N LEU A 527 29.94 26.50 -13.17
CA LEU A 527 30.95 25.57 -12.65
C LEU A 527 30.67 24.18 -13.23
N THR A 528 31.74 23.44 -13.54
CA THR A 528 31.64 22.05 -13.97
C THR A 528 32.57 21.19 -13.13
N LYS A 529 32.08 20.03 -12.68
CA LYS A 529 32.88 19.01 -12.02
C LYS A 529 32.66 17.66 -12.69
N GLN A 530 33.69 16.83 -12.73
CA GLN A 530 33.54 15.44 -13.14
C GLN A 530 33.01 14.61 -11.97
N CYS A 531 31.99 13.80 -12.24
CA CYS A 531 31.44 12.83 -11.30
C CYS A 531 31.75 11.42 -11.79
N GLU A 532 32.27 10.58 -10.91
CA GLU A 532 32.59 9.17 -11.18
C GLU A 532 31.77 8.28 -10.26
N THR A 533 30.87 7.50 -10.84
CA THR A 533 29.99 6.59 -10.10
C THR A 533 29.56 5.43 -11.00
N ALA A 534 29.41 4.24 -10.41
CA ALA A 534 28.94 3.07 -11.14
C ALA A 534 27.49 3.24 -11.61
N ILE A 535 27.11 2.51 -12.66
CA ILE A 535 25.72 2.37 -13.09
C ILE A 535 24.85 1.83 -11.94
N ALA A 536 23.59 2.24 -11.90
CA ALA A 536 22.62 1.89 -10.85
C ALA A 536 23.08 2.28 -9.43
N SER A 537 23.95 3.29 -9.34
CA SER A 537 24.45 3.87 -8.09
C SER A 537 24.40 5.39 -8.17
N PHE A 538 24.66 6.06 -7.04
CA PHE A 538 24.61 7.51 -6.96
C PHE A 538 25.81 8.07 -6.19
N LYS A 539 26.14 9.33 -6.47
CA LYS A 539 27.23 10.03 -5.80
C LYS A 539 26.90 11.49 -5.57
N GLU A 540 27.26 11.97 -4.39
CA GLU A 540 27.23 13.39 -4.03
C GLU A 540 28.46 14.11 -4.58
N THR A 541 28.23 15.31 -5.11
CA THR A 541 29.23 16.26 -5.57
C THR A 541 28.93 17.62 -4.97
N ASP A 542 29.85 18.12 -4.12
CA ASP A 542 29.70 19.42 -3.48
C ASP A 542 30.18 20.56 -4.35
N PHE A 543 29.39 21.62 -4.49
CA PHE A 543 29.80 22.86 -5.16
C PHE A 543 29.94 24.02 -4.17
N ARG A 544 30.89 24.92 -4.45
CA ARG A 544 31.10 26.17 -3.71
C ARG A 544 30.79 27.33 -4.63
N LEU A 545 29.61 27.94 -4.46
CA LEU A 545 29.12 29.00 -5.33
C LEU A 545 29.56 30.35 -4.76
N GLN A 546 30.45 31.05 -5.46
CA GLN A 546 30.86 32.40 -5.10
C GLN A 546 29.84 33.40 -5.61
N LEU A 547 28.95 33.88 -4.73
CA LEU A 547 27.79 34.69 -5.08
C LEU A 547 27.70 35.95 -4.23
N LYS A 548 27.26 37.04 -4.85
CA LYS A 548 26.88 38.26 -4.13
C LYS A 548 25.48 38.10 -3.53
N PRO A 549 25.12 38.89 -2.52
CA PRO A 549 23.74 38.92 -2.02
C PRO A 549 22.74 39.17 -3.16
N GLY A 550 21.66 38.39 -3.20
CA GLY A 550 20.68 38.44 -4.29
C GLY A 550 19.81 37.18 -4.36
N ASN A 551 18.88 37.21 -5.32
CA ASN A 551 17.91 36.14 -5.55
C ASN A 551 18.26 35.41 -6.86
N TYR A 552 18.41 34.09 -6.78
CA TYR A 552 18.91 33.28 -7.87
C TYR A 552 18.06 32.04 -8.15
N ILE A 553 18.22 31.52 -9.37
CA ILE A 553 17.83 30.18 -9.77
C ILE A 553 19.11 29.41 -10.12
N VAL A 554 19.28 28.25 -9.49
CA VAL A 554 20.39 27.34 -9.75
C VAL A 554 19.88 26.25 -10.69
N LYS A 555 20.53 26.09 -11.84
CA LYS A 555 20.25 25.04 -12.81
C LYS A 555 21.39 24.04 -12.78
N VAL A 556 21.07 22.76 -12.61
CA VAL A 556 22.05 21.68 -12.61
C VAL A 556 21.78 20.77 -13.80
N ASN A 557 22.81 20.45 -14.57
CA ASN A 557 22.74 19.54 -15.72
C ASN A 557 23.70 18.37 -15.51
N ALA A 558 23.22 17.15 -15.75
CA ALA A 558 24.02 15.92 -15.77
C ALA A 558 23.26 14.85 -16.56
N LEU A 559 23.97 13.98 -17.27
CA LEU A 559 23.40 12.83 -17.99
C LEU A 559 22.21 13.20 -18.91
N GLY A 560 22.27 14.37 -19.56
CA GLY A 560 21.20 14.85 -20.44
C GLY A 560 19.90 15.27 -19.72
N THR A 561 19.93 15.38 -18.39
CA THR A 561 18.81 15.86 -17.55
C THR A 561 19.13 17.22 -16.94
N THR A 562 18.08 17.95 -16.55
CA THR A 562 18.19 19.24 -15.90
C THR A 562 17.25 19.30 -14.70
N THR A 563 17.74 19.80 -13.57
CA THR A 563 16.89 20.20 -12.45
C THR A 563 17.16 21.65 -12.05
N LYS A 564 16.22 22.28 -11.34
CA LYS A 564 16.32 23.67 -10.90
C LYS A 564 16.01 23.79 -9.41
N GLY A 565 16.77 24.62 -8.72
CA GLY A 565 16.53 25.03 -7.33
C GLY A 565 16.44 26.54 -7.21
N GLN A 566 15.68 27.01 -6.23
CA GLN A 566 15.60 28.43 -5.87
C GLN A 566 16.62 28.72 -4.74
N LEU A 567 17.45 29.75 -4.92
CA LEU A 567 18.51 30.11 -3.97
C LEU A 567 18.39 31.59 -3.58
N GLY A 568 18.25 31.87 -2.29
CA GLY A 568 18.44 33.21 -1.72
C GLY A 568 19.84 33.36 -1.15
N VAL A 569 20.51 34.47 -1.41
CA VAL A 569 21.81 34.80 -0.82
C VAL A 569 21.71 36.11 -0.04
N GLY A 570 21.85 36.02 1.28
CA GLY A 570 21.88 37.15 2.19
C GLY A 570 23.26 37.81 2.32
N LYS A 571 23.28 38.94 3.01
CA LYS A 571 24.52 39.58 3.49
C LYS A 571 24.96 38.92 4.80
N ALA A 572 26.27 38.79 4.98
CA ALA A 572 26.87 38.37 6.25
C ALA A 572 26.70 39.47 7.31
N GLU A 573 25.63 39.39 8.10
CA GLU A 573 25.24 40.38 9.11
C GLU A 573 24.64 39.70 10.35
N GLY A 574 24.72 40.39 11.49
CA GLY A 574 24.30 39.88 12.79
C GLY A 574 25.40 39.11 13.51
N ARG A 575 25.12 38.67 14.76
CA ARG A 575 26.08 37.97 15.63
C ARG A 575 25.37 36.90 16.48
N PRO A 576 24.85 35.82 15.87
CA PRO A 576 24.30 34.73 16.65
C PRO A 576 25.44 33.92 17.30
N TYR A 577 25.08 33.13 18.31
CA TYR A 577 25.98 32.16 18.92
C TYR A 577 25.21 30.87 19.26
N VAL A 578 25.95 29.77 19.36
CA VAL A 578 25.42 28.48 19.83
C VAL A 578 26.31 27.86 20.89
N TYR A 579 25.68 27.19 21.85
CA TYR A 579 26.36 26.47 22.92
C TYR A 579 25.56 25.25 23.37
N GLU A 580 26.29 24.29 23.94
CA GLU A 580 25.74 23.08 24.55
C GLU A 580 25.31 23.38 26.00
N VAL A 581 24.18 22.79 26.41
CA VAL A 581 23.66 22.89 27.77
C VAL A 581 22.74 21.70 28.05
N ASP A 582 22.98 21.00 29.15
CA ASP A 582 22.06 19.99 29.69
C ASP A 582 20.99 20.70 30.53
N LEU A 583 19.80 20.92 29.95
CA LEU A 583 18.76 21.75 30.57
C LEU A 583 17.93 20.99 31.60
N ASN A 584 17.83 19.67 31.48
CA ASN A 584 17.02 18.83 32.36
C ASN A 584 17.85 17.92 33.28
N SER A 585 19.19 18.02 33.22
CA SER A 585 20.15 17.23 33.99
C SER A 585 20.06 15.72 33.72
N ASP A 586 19.75 15.33 32.47
CA ASP A 586 19.67 13.92 32.06
C ASP A 586 20.97 13.38 31.43
N GLY A 587 21.99 14.22 31.29
CA GLY A 587 23.28 13.88 30.70
C GLY A 587 23.30 13.91 29.17
N VAL A 588 22.25 14.42 28.52
CA VAL A 588 22.18 14.65 27.08
C VAL A 588 22.12 16.16 26.83
N ASP A 589 23.15 16.72 26.18
CA ASP A 589 23.15 18.15 25.88
C ASP A 589 22.04 18.55 24.90
N GLU A 590 21.32 19.62 25.22
CA GLU A 590 20.62 20.45 24.25
C GLU A 590 21.57 21.49 23.62
N TYR A 591 21.19 22.01 22.46
CA TYR A 591 21.93 23.08 21.78
C TYR A 591 21.08 24.34 21.73
N ARG A 592 21.56 25.40 22.36
CA ARG A 592 20.88 26.70 22.36
C ARG A 592 21.51 27.63 21.35
N MET A 593 20.73 28.01 20.35
CA MET A 593 21.11 28.98 19.31
C MET A 593 20.39 30.30 19.60
N GLU A 594 21.11 31.43 19.58
CA GLU A 594 20.53 32.71 19.98
C GLU A 594 21.01 33.85 19.09
N ASN A 595 20.12 34.80 18.78
CA ASN A 595 20.42 36.08 18.14
C ASN A 595 19.56 37.20 18.76
N ASP A 596 19.54 38.40 18.19
CA ASP A 596 18.79 39.53 18.76
C ASP A 596 17.25 39.33 18.75
N SER A 597 16.74 38.47 17.86
CA SER A 597 15.30 38.26 17.65
C SER A 597 14.75 37.04 18.39
N VAL A 598 15.50 35.94 18.44
CA VAL A 598 15.01 34.64 18.90
C VAL A 598 16.04 33.88 19.74
N GLN A 599 15.52 32.97 20.54
CA GLN A 599 16.28 31.89 21.19
C GLN A 599 15.66 30.56 20.76
N VAL A 600 16.48 29.69 20.19
CA VAL A 600 16.07 28.37 19.69
C VAL A 600 16.76 27.30 20.53
N THR A 601 16.01 26.30 20.98
CA THR A 601 16.56 25.14 21.68
C THR A 601 16.38 23.91 20.77
N LEU A 602 17.50 23.28 20.43
CA LEU A 602 17.52 22.01 19.71
C LEU A 602 17.71 20.86 20.69
N LEU A 603 17.00 19.78 20.43
CA LEU A 603 17.00 18.60 21.27
C LEU A 603 17.54 17.42 20.48
N ARG A 604 18.54 16.74 21.03
CA ARG A 604 19.21 15.60 20.36
C ARG A 604 18.29 14.41 20.17
N THR A 605 17.38 14.17 21.10
CA THR A 605 16.31 13.17 20.93
C THR A 605 15.36 13.59 19.80
N GLY A 606 15.38 12.83 18.70
CA GLY A 606 14.60 13.11 17.51
C GLY A 606 15.14 14.21 16.59
N ALA A 607 16.27 14.83 16.95
CA ALA A 607 16.82 15.99 16.24
C ALA A 607 15.73 17.04 15.94
N ARG A 608 15.15 17.64 16.98
CA ARG A 608 14.00 18.53 16.86
C ARG A 608 14.29 19.93 17.38
N VAL A 609 13.54 20.91 16.89
CA VAL A 609 13.50 22.25 17.48
C VAL A 609 12.45 22.20 18.58
N ILE A 610 12.85 22.02 19.84
CA ILE A 610 11.88 21.89 20.94
C ILE A 610 11.33 23.23 21.42
N GLU A 611 12.10 24.30 21.25
CA GLU A 611 11.67 25.68 21.55
C GLU A 611 12.09 26.64 20.45
N TYR A 612 11.20 27.56 20.12
CA TYR A 612 11.45 28.73 19.30
C TYR A 612 10.84 29.94 20.02
N ILE A 613 11.67 30.64 20.79
CA ILE A 613 11.23 31.76 21.62
C ILE A 613 11.43 33.08 20.88
N VAL A 614 10.35 33.82 20.67
CA VAL A 614 10.36 35.18 20.11
C VAL A 614 10.65 36.17 21.24
N LYS A 615 11.85 36.75 21.27
CA LYS A 615 12.33 37.55 22.41
C LYS A 615 11.50 38.79 22.71
N SER A 616 10.97 39.44 21.67
CA SER A 616 10.15 40.65 21.81
C SER A 616 8.81 40.39 22.51
N LYS A 617 8.31 39.15 22.44
CA LYS A 617 7.06 38.70 23.07
C LYS A 617 7.29 37.82 24.29
N LYS A 618 8.50 37.27 24.45
CA LYS A 618 8.88 36.29 25.48
C LYS A 618 7.99 35.05 25.45
N ASP A 619 7.73 34.57 24.24
CA ASP A 619 6.77 33.49 24.00
C ASP A 619 7.36 32.45 23.05
N ASN A 620 6.98 31.18 23.27
CA ASN A 620 7.40 30.04 22.46
C ASN A 620 6.30 29.72 21.44
N VAL A 621 6.60 29.80 20.15
CA VAL A 621 5.58 29.61 19.10
C VAL A 621 5.27 28.14 18.79
N LEU A 622 5.92 27.21 19.50
CA LEU A 622 5.77 25.77 19.30
C LEU A 622 5.18 25.12 20.56
N PHE A 623 4.26 24.19 20.36
CA PHE A 623 3.77 23.32 21.43
C PHE A 623 4.92 22.57 22.09
N LYS A 624 4.89 22.39 23.42
CA LYS A 624 5.98 21.73 24.16
C LYS A 624 5.48 20.99 25.41
N VAL A 625 5.80 19.70 25.49
CA VAL A 625 5.64 18.86 26.70
C VAL A 625 6.98 18.60 27.36
N TRP A 626 8.05 18.40 26.59
CA TRP A 626 9.39 18.16 27.13
C TRP A 626 9.82 19.29 28.11
N PRO A 627 10.62 19.04 29.15
CA PRO A 627 11.15 17.76 29.61
C PRO A 627 10.14 16.94 30.41
N GLU A 628 8.93 17.46 30.60
CA GLU A 628 7.86 16.67 31.20
C GLU A 628 7.45 15.52 30.27
N LYS A 629 6.73 14.58 30.86
CA LYS A 629 6.20 13.42 30.16
C LYS A 629 4.69 13.58 30.08
N ALA A 630 4.11 13.24 28.92
CA ALA A 630 2.66 13.22 28.77
C ALA A 630 1.99 12.41 29.90
N GLY A 631 0.79 12.82 30.34
CA GLY A 631 0.12 12.19 31.49
C GLY A 631 -0.13 10.68 31.33
N ASN A 632 -0.22 10.20 30.09
CA ASN A 632 -0.36 8.78 29.74
C ASN A 632 0.98 8.04 29.57
N HIS A 633 2.14 8.62 29.94
CA HIS A 633 3.46 8.06 29.64
C HIS A 633 3.66 6.61 30.12
N LYS A 634 3.01 6.23 31.23
CA LYS A 634 3.09 4.89 31.82
C LYS A 634 2.15 3.86 31.16
N SER A 635 1.44 4.24 30.09
CA SER A 635 0.56 3.29 29.39
C SER A 635 1.37 2.16 28.74
N PRO A 636 0.79 0.94 28.60
CA PRO A 636 1.49 -0.16 27.95
C PRO A 636 1.94 0.19 26.53
N PHE A 637 3.20 -0.12 26.22
CA PHE A 637 3.83 0.15 24.92
C PHE A 637 3.75 1.61 24.47
N ARG A 638 3.72 2.57 25.41
CA ARG A 638 3.57 4.00 25.11
C ARG A 638 4.54 4.52 24.04
N MET A 639 5.80 4.09 24.07
CA MET A 639 6.86 4.54 23.16
C MET A 639 6.71 3.99 21.73
N ASN A 640 5.80 3.04 21.52
CA ASN A 640 5.45 2.51 20.20
C ASN A 640 4.24 3.26 19.57
N ARG A 641 3.70 4.25 20.28
CA ARG A 641 2.59 5.10 19.85
C ARG A 641 3.08 6.52 19.65
N PHE A 642 2.29 7.35 18.98
CA PHE A 642 2.63 8.76 18.79
C PHE A 642 2.91 9.44 20.15
N TYR A 643 4.10 10.01 20.33
CA TYR A 643 4.58 10.59 21.58
C TYR A 643 4.95 12.06 21.38
N PRO A 644 4.08 13.02 21.73
CA PRO A 644 4.31 14.42 21.43
C PRO A 644 5.25 15.03 22.47
N TYR A 645 6.55 15.11 22.18
CA TYR A 645 7.43 15.97 22.99
C TYR A 645 7.15 17.45 22.72
N GLY A 646 6.66 17.76 21.52
CA GLY A 646 6.45 19.10 21.00
C GLY A 646 7.58 19.58 20.11
N GLY A 647 7.43 20.80 19.59
CA GLY A 647 8.40 21.48 18.77
C GLY A 647 8.16 21.32 17.27
N PHE A 648 9.26 21.39 16.52
CA PHE A 648 9.33 20.96 15.12
C PHE A 648 9.86 19.52 15.07
N GLU A 649 8.94 18.57 14.91
CA GLU A 649 9.20 17.12 14.85
C GLU A 649 9.20 16.60 13.41
N ASP A 650 9.40 15.29 13.20
CA ASP A 650 9.06 14.66 11.93
C ASP A 650 8.23 13.39 12.11
N PHE A 651 7.28 13.18 11.21
CA PHE A 651 6.63 11.90 10.97
C PHE A 651 7.38 11.11 9.91
N LEU A 652 8.06 10.09 10.39
CA LEU A 652 8.82 9.13 9.61
C LEU A 652 8.39 7.73 10.06
N GLY A 653 7.22 7.29 9.57
CA GLY A 653 6.43 6.23 10.19
C GLY A 653 5.47 6.77 11.26
N GLN A 654 4.39 6.05 11.55
CA GLN A 654 3.53 6.32 12.71
C GLN A 654 3.39 5.03 13.54
N ALA A 655 3.86 4.98 14.80
CA ALA A 655 4.66 6.00 15.50
C ALA A 655 6.02 6.24 14.83
N SER A 656 6.53 7.47 14.93
CA SER A 656 7.69 7.91 14.16
C SER A 656 9.00 7.30 14.67
N MET A 657 9.82 6.83 13.72
CA MET A 657 11.11 6.18 14.01
C MET A 657 12.08 7.13 14.72
N GLU A 658 11.93 8.44 14.55
CA GLU A 658 12.84 9.42 15.12
C GLU A 658 12.62 9.70 16.61
N THR A 659 11.39 9.54 17.09
CA THR A 659 10.88 10.28 18.26
C THR A 659 11.68 10.07 19.54
N HIS A 660 12.27 8.89 19.71
CA HIS A 660 13.01 8.52 20.92
C HIS A 660 14.51 8.31 20.69
N ARG A 661 15.00 8.56 19.47
CA ARG A 661 16.40 8.32 19.10
C ARG A 661 17.23 9.52 19.49
N ILE A 662 18.29 9.33 20.27
CA ILE A 662 19.31 10.37 20.49
C ILE A 662 20.22 10.42 19.26
N TYR A 663 20.33 11.59 18.64
CA TYR A 663 21.18 11.82 17.47
C TYR A 663 22.61 12.18 17.88
N ASP A 664 23.56 11.85 17.01
CA ASP A 664 24.90 12.39 17.09
C ASP A 664 24.86 13.84 16.64
N ALA A 665 25.29 14.76 17.49
CA ALA A 665 25.16 16.19 17.27
C ALA A 665 26.53 16.87 17.30
N ARG A 666 26.72 17.89 16.46
CA ARG A 666 27.94 18.70 16.41
C ARG A 666 27.65 20.14 16.03
N ILE A 667 28.28 21.07 16.74
CA ILE A 667 28.33 22.48 16.33
C ILE A 667 29.30 22.58 15.14
N ILE A 668 28.76 22.90 13.96
CA ILE A 668 29.54 23.11 12.73
C ILE A 668 30.07 24.55 12.67
N GLN A 669 29.28 25.49 13.18
CA GLN A 669 29.64 26.90 13.26
C GLN A 669 29.09 27.51 14.54
N LYS A 670 30.00 27.92 15.42
CA LYS A 670 29.67 28.36 16.79
C LYS A 670 29.23 29.83 16.89
N ASP A 671 29.78 30.67 16.04
CA ASP A 671 29.52 32.11 15.94
C ASP A 671 29.74 32.60 14.49
N GLY A 672 29.49 33.89 14.25
CA GLY A 672 29.66 34.52 12.94
C GLY A 672 28.45 35.38 12.57
N ASP A 673 28.08 35.36 11.30
CA ASP A 673 26.83 35.94 10.77
C ASP A 673 25.67 34.94 10.76
N PHE A 674 25.96 33.66 11.00
CA PHE A 674 25.01 32.59 11.30
C PHE A 674 25.69 31.56 12.20
N VAL A 675 24.89 30.70 12.84
CA VAL A 675 25.38 29.53 13.58
C VAL A 675 24.71 28.27 13.07
N GLN A 676 25.40 27.14 13.19
CA GLN A 676 24.98 25.88 12.60
C GLN A 676 25.25 24.67 13.49
N VAL A 677 24.25 23.82 13.63
CA VAL A 677 24.32 22.52 14.32
C VAL A 677 23.90 21.44 13.34
N GLU A 678 24.68 20.38 13.24
CA GLU A 678 24.31 19.18 12.51
C GLU A 678 23.91 18.10 13.51
N MET A 679 22.84 17.36 13.19
CA MET A 679 22.41 16.17 13.91
C MET A 679 22.19 15.04 12.92
N GLU A 680 22.78 13.87 13.16
CA GLU A 680 22.61 12.71 12.29
C GLU A 680 22.43 11.40 13.06
N THR A 681 21.80 10.44 12.40
CA THR A 681 21.68 9.08 12.92
C THR A 681 21.47 8.08 11.78
N ASP A 682 21.68 6.81 12.10
CA ASP A 682 21.42 5.68 11.20
C ASP A 682 20.38 4.73 11.84
N TYR A 683 19.31 4.47 11.08
CA TYR A 683 18.28 3.50 11.42
C TYR A 683 18.47 2.24 10.58
N PHE A 684 19.42 1.41 11.01
CA PHE A 684 19.72 0.13 10.37
C PHE A 684 20.07 0.26 8.87
N GLY A 685 20.81 1.29 8.48
CA GLY A 685 21.17 1.64 7.11
C GLY A 685 20.24 2.65 6.43
N ASN A 686 19.31 3.27 7.15
CA ASN A 686 18.56 4.44 6.70
C ASN A 686 19.10 5.67 7.42
N HIS A 687 19.90 6.46 6.72
CA HIS A 687 20.59 7.61 7.29
C HIS A 687 19.74 8.86 7.17
N LEU A 688 19.57 9.56 8.29
CA LEU A 688 18.90 10.85 8.37
C LEU A 688 19.86 11.86 9.00
N LYS A 689 20.06 12.97 8.29
CA LYS A 689 20.82 14.12 8.76
C LYS A 689 19.95 15.37 8.69
N LYS A 690 20.00 16.15 9.76
CA LYS A 690 19.44 17.50 9.84
C LYS A 690 20.53 18.52 10.09
N ILE A 691 20.48 19.64 9.39
CA ILE A 691 21.34 20.78 9.63
C ILE A 691 20.46 21.97 9.98
N PHE A 692 20.67 22.50 11.18
CA PHE A 692 19.97 23.65 11.73
C PHE A 692 20.83 24.89 11.55
N THR A 693 20.30 25.93 10.90
CA THR A 693 21.03 27.19 10.69
C THR A 693 20.21 28.36 11.23
N LEU A 694 20.73 29.09 12.21
CA LEU A 694 20.14 30.34 12.70
C LEU A 694 20.93 31.53 12.14
N TYR A 695 20.25 32.39 11.38
CA TYR A 695 20.87 33.57 10.76
C TYR A 695 20.90 34.76 11.73
N GLY A 696 21.97 35.55 11.70
CA GLY A 696 22.24 36.56 12.72
C GLY A 696 21.34 37.79 12.69
N ASN A 697 20.87 38.18 11.50
CA ASN A 697 20.16 39.44 11.26
C ASN A 697 18.65 39.30 11.14
N SER A 698 18.08 38.14 11.47
CA SER A 698 16.64 37.88 11.35
C SER A 698 16.23 36.73 12.27
N PRO A 699 14.93 36.54 12.55
CA PRO A 699 14.47 35.36 13.28
C PRO A 699 14.64 34.05 12.48
N LEU A 700 14.96 34.09 11.18
CA LEU A 700 15.00 32.93 10.29
C LEU A 700 15.83 31.76 10.84
N LEU A 701 15.16 30.64 11.09
CA LEU A 701 15.77 29.34 11.33
C LEU A 701 15.51 28.43 10.13
N GLU A 702 16.55 27.78 9.64
CA GLU A 702 16.49 26.78 8.58
C GLU A 702 16.73 25.38 9.16
N VAL A 703 15.94 24.41 8.71
CA VAL A 703 16.15 22.98 8.94
C VAL A 703 16.33 22.32 7.58
N ARG A 704 17.56 21.88 7.28
CA ARG A 704 17.86 21.11 6.06
C ARG A 704 17.87 19.64 6.37
N PHE A 705 17.23 18.87 5.51
CA PHE A 705 17.15 17.43 5.58
C PHE A 705 18.00 16.80 4.47
N GLU A 706 18.79 15.81 4.87
CA GLU A 706 19.48 14.88 3.98
C GLU A 706 19.09 13.46 4.38
N LEU A 707 18.40 12.75 3.47
CA LEU A 707 17.95 11.37 3.70
C LEU A 707 18.62 10.45 2.68
N ASN A 708 19.19 9.34 3.17
CA ASN A 708 19.64 8.22 2.34
C ASN A 708 19.00 6.93 2.88
N PHE A 709 17.83 6.61 2.33
CA PHE A 709 16.98 5.52 2.81
C PHE A 709 17.02 4.33 1.86
N LYS A 710 17.07 3.13 2.43
CA LYS A 710 16.98 1.86 1.72
C LYS A 710 15.67 1.11 1.98
N ASN A 711 14.94 1.47 3.03
CA ASN A 711 13.70 0.81 3.43
C ASN A 711 12.50 1.36 2.64
N ARG A 712 11.89 0.54 1.78
CA ARG A 712 10.79 0.93 0.86
C ARG A 712 9.53 1.42 1.56
N GLU A 713 9.29 0.92 2.76
CA GLU A 713 8.08 1.18 3.54
C GLU A 713 8.12 2.55 4.22
N ALA A 714 9.31 3.14 4.44
CA ALA A 714 9.47 4.51 4.91
C ALA A 714 9.46 5.44 3.69
N ASN A 715 8.26 5.71 3.19
CA ASN A 715 7.98 6.30 1.88
C ASN A 715 7.51 7.76 1.92
N VAL A 716 7.07 8.28 3.08
CA VAL A 716 6.68 9.69 3.25
C VAL A 716 7.27 10.25 4.54
N LEU A 717 7.86 11.45 4.43
CA LEU A 717 8.30 12.29 5.54
C LEU A 717 7.25 13.38 5.77
N GLY A 718 6.82 13.58 7.01
CA GLY A 718 5.99 14.72 7.42
C GLY A 718 6.75 15.62 8.40
N PRO A 719 7.55 16.61 7.93
CA PRO A 719 8.14 17.62 8.82
C PRO A 719 7.01 18.39 9.51
N GLN A 720 7.09 18.60 10.81
CA GLN A 720 5.91 18.94 11.61
C GLN A 720 6.22 20.04 12.63
N PRO A 721 6.03 21.32 12.28
CA PRO A 721 5.83 22.35 13.29
C PRO A 721 4.51 22.07 14.03
N ILE A 722 4.60 21.84 15.33
CA ILE A 722 3.46 21.75 16.23
C ILE A 722 3.29 23.12 16.87
N LEU A 723 2.21 23.81 16.53
CA LEU A 723 1.93 25.19 16.91
C LEU A 723 1.03 25.25 18.15
N GLU A 724 1.45 26.09 19.08
CA GLU A 724 0.70 26.57 20.25
C GLU A 724 1.16 28.03 20.37
N LEU A 725 0.36 28.95 19.84
CA LEU A 725 0.73 30.36 19.77
C LEU A 725 0.07 31.10 20.94
N GLY A 726 0.80 32.01 21.57
CA GLY A 726 0.29 32.77 22.70
C GLY A 726 0.09 31.92 23.95
N LYS A 727 -0.57 32.51 24.95
CA LYS A 727 -0.78 31.86 26.26
C LYS A 727 -1.95 30.89 26.28
N ASN A 728 -2.94 31.13 25.42
CA ASN A 728 -4.15 30.33 25.33
C ASN A 728 -4.24 29.84 23.89
N HIS A 729 -4.52 28.55 23.71
CA HIS A 729 -4.67 27.97 22.39
C HIS A 729 -6.16 27.73 22.10
N GLY A 730 -6.71 28.51 21.16
CA GLY A 730 -8.15 28.64 21.00
C GLY A 730 -8.55 29.41 19.75
N THR A 731 -9.79 29.89 19.68
CA THR A 731 -10.34 30.55 18.47
C THR A 731 -9.58 31.82 18.05
N GLU A 732 -8.77 32.39 18.94
CA GLU A 732 -7.81 33.47 18.74
C GLU A 732 -6.69 33.11 17.75
N ASP A 733 -6.37 31.82 17.61
CA ASP A 733 -5.42 31.28 16.67
C ASP A 733 -6.03 31.16 15.27
N VAL A 734 -5.45 31.94 14.36
CA VAL A 734 -5.82 31.96 12.95
C VAL A 734 -4.68 31.40 12.13
N PHE A 735 -4.98 30.38 11.33
CA PHE A 735 -4.04 29.78 10.41
C PHE A 735 -4.37 30.17 8.98
N THR A 736 -3.38 30.62 8.22
CA THR A 736 -3.56 31.07 6.85
C THR A 736 -2.69 30.25 5.90
N VAL A 737 -3.29 29.79 4.80
CA VAL A 737 -2.58 29.03 3.76
C VAL A 737 -2.94 29.54 2.36
N PRO A 738 -2.00 29.50 1.40
CA PRO A 738 -2.22 29.91 0.02
C PRO A 738 -2.77 28.75 -0.82
N THR A 739 -4.06 28.77 -1.16
CA THR A 739 -4.70 27.76 -2.02
C THR A 739 -5.01 28.32 -3.40
N ARG A 740 -5.56 27.48 -4.29
CA ARG A 740 -6.04 27.92 -5.61
C ARG A 740 -7.22 28.89 -5.52
N GLU A 741 -7.96 28.89 -4.41
CA GLU A 741 -9.11 29.76 -4.17
C GLU A 741 -8.70 31.10 -3.54
N GLY A 742 -7.42 31.28 -3.24
CA GLY A 742 -6.87 32.46 -2.57
C GLY A 742 -6.28 32.10 -1.21
N LEU A 743 -6.21 33.10 -0.32
CA LEU A 743 -5.82 32.86 1.06
C LEU A 743 -7.02 32.31 1.82
N ILE A 744 -6.86 31.12 2.39
CA ILE A 744 -7.89 30.50 3.23
C ILE A 744 -7.45 30.62 4.68
N GLU A 745 -8.37 31.06 5.53
CA GLU A 745 -8.19 31.16 6.97
C GLU A 745 -8.93 30.02 7.67
N TYR A 746 -8.22 29.38 8.60
CA TYR A 746 -8.74 28.37 9.51
C TYR A 746 -8.60 28.89 10.92
N ARG A 747 -9.60 28.63 11.77
CA ARG A 747 -9.50 28.91 13.21
C ARG A 747 -9.42 27.61 13.97
N MET A 748 -8.65 27.61 15.06
CA MET A 748 -8.62 26.46 15.97
C MET A 748 -10.05 26.11 16.41
N ARG A 749 -10.36 24.82 16.39
CA ARG A 749 -11.67 24.27 16.79
C ARG A 749 -11.52 23.51 18.10
N PRO A 750 -11.60 24.18 19.26
CA PRO A 750 -11.39 23.52 20.56
C PRO A 750 -12.47 22.48 20.90
N GLU A 751 -13.60 22.47 20.20
CA GLU A 751 -14.73 21.56 20.43
C GLU A 751 -14.62 20.20 19.73
N GLU A 752 -13.77 20.09 18.72
CA GLU A 752 -13.70 18.90 17.87
C GLU A 752 -12.28 18.55 17.42
N TYR A 753 -12.15 17.33 16.92
CA TYR A 753 -10.93 16.83 16.31
C TYR A 753 -11.01 17.06 14.80
N TYR A 754 -10.05 17.76 14.21
CA TYR A 754 -10.17 18.24 12.83
C TYR A 754 -8.90 18.02 12.02
N GLY A 755 -9.04 17.67 10.75
CA GLY A 755 -7.91 17.53 9.83
C GLY A 755 -8.26 17.77 8.38
N GLN A 756 -7.29 18.28 7.61
CA GLN A 756 -7.47 18.55 6.19
C GLN A 756 -6.18 18.33 5.38
N ALA A 757 -6.31 17.76 4.18
CA ALA A 757 -5.27 17.75 3.16
C ALA A 757 -5.43 18.95 2.22
N ILE A 758 -4.47 19.86 2.22
CA ILE A 758 -4.57 21.17 1.54
C ILE A 758 -3.63 21.23 0.33
N ASP A 759 -4.19 21.46 -0.87
CA ASP A 759 -3.38 21.74 -2.08
C ASP A 759 -2.95 23.21 -2.09
N VAL A 760 -1.73 23.46 -1.61
CA VAL A 760 -1.15 24.80 -1.57
C VAL A 760 -0.51 25.19 -2.92
N VAL A 761 -0.67 26.45 -3.31
CA VAL A 761 -0.07 27.00 -4.56
C VAL A 761 1.27 27.69 -4.32
N GLU A 762 1.54 28.07 -3.07
CA GLU A 762 2.84 28.56 -2.64
C GLU A 762 3.30 27.78 -1.40
N GLY A 763 4.61 27.59 -1.26
CA GLY A 763 5.18 26.73 -0.23
C GLY A 763 5.33 27.44 1.10
N TRP A 764 4.21 27.84 1.72
CA TRP A 764 4.19 28.41 3.05
C TRP A 764 2.86 28.21 3.76
N ASN A 765 2.89 28.31 5.08
CA ASN A 765 1.73 28.35 5.98
C ASN A 765 2.00 29.35 7.10
N ALA A 766 0.95 29.92 7.68
CA ALA A 766 1.07 30.85 8.79
C ALA A 766 0.11 30.48 9.93
N GLY A 767 0.52 30.76 11.15
CA GLY A 767 -0.35 30.84 12.33
C GLY A 767 -0.19 32.21 12.98
N TYR A 768 -1.27 32.75 13.54
CA TYR A 768 -1.29 34.05 14.18
C TYR A 768 -2.27 34.06 15.36
N ASP A 769 -1.75 34.33 16.55
CA ASP A 769 -2.57 34.64 17.72
C ASP A 769 -2.98 36.11 17.61
N THR A 770 -4.29 36.33 17.45
CA THR A 770 -4.89 37.66 17.25
C THR A 770 -4.93 38.53 18.52
N MET A 771 -4.71 37.95 19.70
CA MET A 771 -4.78 38.61 21.01
C MET A 771 -3.39 39.01 21.52
N GLU A 772 -2.41 38.13 21.45
CA GLU A 772 -1.02 38.36 21.89
C GLU A 772 -0.15 38.94 20.76
N ASP A 773 -0.69 39.03 19.54
CA ASP A 773 -0.06 39.63 18.37
C ASP A 773 1.30 38.97 18.09
N ILE A 774 1.28 37.64 17.96
CA ILE A 774 2.44 36.81 17.67
C ILE A 774 2.11 35.86 16.52
N SER A 775 3.05 35.73 15.59
CA SER A 775 2.90 34.90 14.40
C SER A 775 4.04 33.91 14.23
N PHE A 776 3.70 32.82 13.55
CA PHE A 776 4.62 31.84 12.99
C PHE A 776 4.37 31.75 11.49
N VAL A 777 5.44 31.68 10.70
CA VAL A 777 5.39 31.37 9.28
C VAL A 777 6.36 30.24 8.97
N GLY A 778 5.84 29.19 8.36
CA GLY A 778 6.61 28.10 7.80
C GLY A 778 6.78 28.26 6.30
N ALA A 779 7.95 27.93 5.74
CA ALA A 779 8.17 27.89 4.29
C ALA A 779 8.95 26.66 3.84
N PHE A 780 8.63 26.14 2.66
CA PHE A 780 9.14 24.89 2.12
C PHE A 780 9.05 24.86 0.57
N PRO A 781 9.73 23.93 -0.12
CA PRO A 781 9.61 23.77 -1.57
C PRO A 781 8.27 23.13 -1.96
N VAL A 782 7.31 23.93 -2.46
CA VAL A 782 5.91 23.53 -2.71
C VAL A 782 5.71 22.38 -3.69
N SER A 783 6.70 22.10 -4.54
CA SER A 783 6.65 21.04 -5.54
C SER A 783 7.06 19.66 -5.03
N GLN A 784 7.61 19.55 -3.81
CA GLN A 784 8.01 18.25 -3.24
C GLN A 784 6.87 17.56 -2.47
N PRO A 785 6.08 18.24 -1.60
CA PRO A 785 5.03 17.60 -0.84
C PRO A 785 3.80 17.24 -1.67
N LEU A 786 3.20 16.07 -1.39
CA LEU A 786 1.90 15.64 -1.91
C LEU A 786 0.82 16.68 -1.58
N PHE A 787 0.80 17.19 -0.36
CA PHE A 787 -0.08 18.26 0.09
C PHE A 787 0.46 18.81 1.41
N LEU A 788 -0.13 19.91 1.88
CA LEU A 788 0.05 20.37 3.24
C LEU A 788 -1.05 19.75 4.10
N HIS A 789 -0.69 18.83 5.00
CA HIS A 789 -1.63 18.26 5.96
C HIS A 789 -1.77 19.21 7.16
N MET A 790 -2.99 19.59 7.49
CA MET A 790 -3.29 20.34 8.71
C MET A 790 -4.00 19.42 9.69
N TRP A 791 -3.58 19.44 10.95
CA TRP A 791 -4.19 18.65 12.02
C TRP A 791 -4.42 19.52 13.25
N MET A 792 -5.68 19.67 13.68
CA MET A 792 -6.03 20.33 14.93
C MET A 792 -6.31 19.25 15.97
N ASN A 793 -5.34 19.06 16.86
CA ASN A 793 -5.43 18.03 17.87
C ASN A 793 -6.33 18.47 19.03
N HIS A 794 -6.98 17.49 19.65
CA HIS A 794 -7.89 17.71 20.77
C HIS A 794 -7.53 16.73 21.90
N PRO A 795 -7.73 17.07 23.19
CA PRO A 795 -7.55 16.18 24.33
C PRO A 795 -8.31 14.84 24.32
N ARG A 796 -9.20 14.60 23.33
CA ARG A 796 -9.88 13.32 23.11
C ARG A 796 -8.98 12.31 22.42
N ASN A 797 -7.93 12.77 21.74
CA ASN A 797 -6.86 11.91 21.26
C ASN A 797 -6.13 11.31 22.47
N THR A 798 -6.37 10.03 22.72
CA THR A 798 -5.88 9.35 23.92
C THR A 798 -4.37 9.15 23.92
N ASP A 799 -3.72 9.19 22.76
CA ASP A 799 -2.27 9.11 22.64
C ASP A 799 -1.62 10.48 22.87
N ALA A 800 -2.26 11.58 22.45
CA ALA A 800 -1.79 12.95 22.63
C ALA A 800 -2.90 13.88 23.16
N PRO A 801 -3.19 13.89 24.47
CA PRO A 801 -4.36 14.59 25.02
C PRO A 801 -4.11 16.09 25.24
N HIS A 802 -3.76 16.81 24.18
CA HIS A 802 -3.42 18.25 24.21
C HIS A 802 -4.15 19.02 23.11
N TYR A 803 -4.26 20.35 23.24
CA TYR A 803 -4.62 21.20 22.11
C TYR A 803 -3.34 21.69 21.44
N TYR A 804 -3.25 21.54 20.13
CA TYR A 804 -2.21 22.12 19.29
C TYR A 804 -2.62 21.98 17.82
N VAL A 805 -1.90 22.64 16.91
CA VAL A 805 -2.07 22.47 15.46
C VAL A 805 -0.78 22.03 14.78
N GLU A 806 -0.86 21.03 13.91
CA GLU A 806 0.25 20.54 13.10
C GLU A 806 0.07 20.96 11.65
N PHE A 807 1.17 21.38 11.00
CA PHE A 807 1.21 21.65 9.57
C PHE A 807 2.31 20.84 8.89
N GLN A 808 1.94 19.70 8.31
CA GLN A 808 2.89 18.72 7.79
C GLN A 808 2.93 18.73 6.25
N PRO A 809 3.97 19.27 5.60
CA PRO A 809 4.20 19.01 4.18
C PRO A 809 4.59 17.53 3.97
N TRP A 810 3.61 16.69 3.62
CA TRP A 810 3.83 15.26 3.39
C TRP A 810 4.65 15.03 2.13
N THR A 811 5.92 14.71 2.31
CA THR A 811 6.93 14.69 1.26
C THR A 811 7.37 13.26 0.97
N PRO A 812 7.18 12.74 -0.26
CA PRO A 812 7.65 11.41 -0.63
C PRO A 812 9.17 11.29 -0.46
N ILE A 813 9.61 10.17 0.11
CA ILE A 813 11.01 9.85 0.33
C ILE A 813 11.58 9.20 -0.92
N ILE A 814 12.60 9.82 -1.48
CA ILE A 814 13.30 9.32 -2.66
C ILE A 814 14.33 8.26 -2.24
N GLN A 815 14.35 7.14 -2.95
CA GLN A 815 15.29 6.04 -2.73
C GLN A 815 16.29 5.90 -3.86
N LYS A 816 17.38 5.16 -3.64
CA LYS A 816 18.49 5.01 -4.61
C LYS A 816 19.15 6.35 -4.99
N SER A 817 18.94 7.39 -4.20
CA SER A 817 19.60 8.69 -4.27
C SER A 817 19.60 9.28 -2.86
N LYS A 818 20.34 10.37 -2.65
CA LYS A 818 20.18 11.20 -1.46
C LYS A 818 19.05 12.19 -1.71
N MET A 819 18.02 12.16 -0.87
CA MET A 819 16.94 13.13 -0.89
C MET A 819 17.34 14.37 -0.09
N TYR A 820 17.04 15.54 -0.65
CA TYR A 820 17.19 16.82 0.02
C TYR A 820 15.83 17.49 0.21
N PHE A 821 15.59 18.03 1.40
CA PHE A 821 14.44 18.86 1.71
C PHE A 821 14.86 19.99 2.64
N SER A 822 14.08 21.06 2.72
CA SER A 822 14.35 22.20 3.58
C SER A 822 13.06 22.79 4.11
N TYR A 823 13.03 23.11 5.40
CA TYR A 823 11.95 23.82 6.04
C TYR A 823 12.50 25.08 6.72
N TYR A 824 11.79 26.19 6.62
CA TYR A 824 12.17 27.46 7.21
C TYR A 824 11.12 27.90 8.21
N LEU A 825 11.56 28.29 9.41
CA LEU A 825 10.72 28.77 10.50
C LEU A 825 10.97 30.26 10.69
N TRP A 826 9.89 31.02 10.82
CA TRP A 826 9.90 32.44 11.11
C TRP A 826 8.84 32.79 12.15
N GLY A 827 9.24 32.85 13.42
CA GLY A 827 8.45 33.41 14.51
C GLY A 827 8.74 34.89 14.72
N SER A 828 7.70 35.70 14.87
CA SER A 828 7.82 37.14 15.13
C SER A 828 6.61 37.71 15.87
N GLY A 829 6.81 38.79 16.62
CA GLY A 829 5.69 39.63 17.05
C GLY A 829 5.12 40.39 15.86
N GLY A 830 3.81 40.66 15.88
CA GLY A 830 3.11 41.26 14.76
C GLY A 830 2.38 40.25 13.87
N ALA A 831 1.65 40.79 12.91
CA ALA A 831 0.92 40.01 11.91
C ALA A 831 1.84 39.21 10.97
N TRP A 832 1.37 38.03 10.55
CA TRP A 832 2.12 37.04 9.76
C TRP A 832 2.57 37.54 8.38
N GLN A 833 1.88 38.53 7.80
CA GLN A 833 2.18 39.08 6.47
C GLN A 833 3.61 39.61 6.39
N ASN A 834 4.09 40.22 7.49
CA ASN A 834 5.47 40.72 7.57
C ASN A 834 6.49 39.58 7.41
N GLY A 835 6.24 38.44 8.05
CA GLY A 835 7.08 37.25 7.94
C GLY A 835 7.09 36.68 6.52
N VAL A 836 5.90 36.54 5.90
CA VAL A 836 5.79 36.09 4.50
C VAL A 836 6.52 37.04 3.55
N ASP A 837 6.40 38.35 3.72
CA ASP A 837 7.08 39.35 2.89
C ASP A 837 8.60 39.28 3.03
N GLU A 838 9.11 39.07 4.25
CA GLU A 838 10.55 38.85 4.49
C GLU A 838 11.05 37.56 3.83
N LEU A 839 10.30 36.46 3.95
CA LEU A 839 10.63 35.21 3.26
C LEU A 839 10.61 35.39 1.72
N ARG A 840 9.66 36.15 1.17
CA ARG A 840 9.64 36.48 -0.27
C ARG A 840 10.88 37.26 -0.69
N LYS A 841 11.26 38.31 0.05
CA LYS A 841 12.45 39.13 -0.21
C LYS A 841 13.73 38.28 -0.22
N ARG A 842 13.79 37.27 0.64
CA ARG A 842 14.89 36.30 0.76
C ARG A 842 14.83 35.15 -0.23
N ASN A 843 13.90 35.19 -1.18
CA ASN A 843 13.71 34.14 -2.18
C ASN A 843 13.35 32.76 -1.57
N LEU A 844 12.59 32.75 -0.47
CA LEU A 844 12.20 31.54 0.25
C LEU A 844 10.76 31.07 -0.04
N ILE A 845 10.00 31.82 -0.83
CA ILE A 845 8.66 31.40 -1.27
C ILE A 845 8.73 30.82 -2.68
N THR A 846 8.36 29.54 -2.81
CA THR A 846 8.24 28.83 -4.09
C THR A 846 6.78 28.80 -4.56
N LYS A 847 6.55 28.70 -5.88
CA LYS A 847 5.22 28.61 -6.48
C LYS A 847 5.06 27.29 -7.23
N LYS A 848 3.90 26.65 -7.10
CA LYS A 848 3.59 25.42 -7.81
C LYS A 848 3.36 25.74 -9.29
N ASN A 849 3.91 24.94 -10.18
CA ASN A 849 3.66 25.13 -11.61
C ASN A 849 2.22 24.69 -11.92
N ASN A 850 1.45 25.52 -12.64
CA ASN A 850 0.03 25.27 -12.95
C ASN A 850 -0.26 23.93 -13.66
N ASN A 851 0.76 23.23 -14.16
CA ASN A 851 0.64 21.93 -14.83
C ASN A 851 0.85 20.71 -13.92
N GLN A 852 1.18 20.88 -12.63
CA GLN A 852 1.25 19.79 -11.65
C GLN A 852 -0.12 19.60 -10.99
N LYS A 853 -0.90 18.63 -11.47
CA LYS A 853 -2.04 18.05 -10.73
C LYS A 853 -1.66 16.63 -10.34
N TYR A 854 -1.95 16.27 -9.09
CA TYR A 854 -2.00 14.87 -8.64
C TYR A 854 -3.07 14.13 -9.44
#